data_AF-A0A818VAB9-F1
#
_entry.id   AF-A0A818VAB9-F1
#
_cell.length_a   1.000
_cell.length_b   1.000
_cell.length_c   1.000
_cell.angle_alpha   90.00
_cell.angle_beta   90.00
_cell.angle_gamma   90.00
#
_symmetry.space_group_name_H-M   'P 1'
#
loop_
_entity.id
_entity.type
_entity.pdbx_description
1 polymer ?
#
loop_
_entity_poly.entity_id
_entity_poly.type
_entity_poly.pdbx_seq_one_letter_code
_entity_poly.pdbx_strand_id
1 'polypeptide(L)'
;MPLINNIPQLHSIYIFNDTKILPKTLIKKSQKIKSADINVDDLCQKLQQGIKQYNQDSIAVSFISINEIVLTDNLNQLDPTFMYTQLFKEILLDMEYNSQAIKDFITYCRQNNPESSNNIDRFEKEYCAQSAIWWYTCSSFIYSMLNYALRSMDGDTIINMGFFIHDLHLQIQQLHQQQVNSYHGKSFIVYRGQGLSNSNFEKLKKTKGGLLSFNNFLSTSTNQDIPLIFALSALGNADMVGILFVMSVDPNVKSAPFSSIKELSYFREEDEILFSMHTVFRVNTIKPMDNNNQIYQVELQLTSDDDQQLRLLTDWMREEAGSSTGWRRLGDLLLKMGQLDKIEELYNVLLGQTSDESEKQHYYNQLGCAHCGQGDYDEAIWYFKKATEIQQNSLCSNHPDLATSYNNIGLAYGKMGEYSKALSSHEEALEIREKALRSNHPDLGQSYNNIGLLYNHMGEYSKALSYYKKDLEICQKTLPPNHPHLATSYNNIAGVYYKMDEYSKALSFYEKALEICQKTLPSNHPHLATSYNNIGLAYDTMGEYSKALSSHEKALEIREKTLPANHPDLATSYNNIGLAYDTMGEHPKALSSHEKALEIQENTLPFNHPNFAQSYNNIGSVYYSMKNYSKALLFFEKSLEVYQKSLPLRHPLLATLYNNIGGVYDNMEEYSKAISFYEKAVEIRRKTLPSNHPDLAGSYNNIGSVYRNMKDYSKALPYYERALDILQRALPLTHPHIKIAKDSIEIIKKKL
;
A
#
# COMPACT_ATOMS: atom_id res chain seq x y z
N MET A 1 28.33 -39.25 -16.05
CA MET A 1 27.32 -38.67 -15.13
C MET A 1 27.75 -38.57 -13.66
N PRO A 2 28.55 -39.49 -13.05
CA PRO A 2 29.07 -39.28 -11.68
C PRO A 2 29.87 -37.98 -11.54
N LEU A 3 30.56 -37.56 -12.61
CA LEU A 3 31.31 -36.30 -12.67
C LEU A 3 30.44 -35.04 -12.56
N ILE A 4 29.17 -35.07 -12.98
CA ILE A 4 28.30 -33.87 -13.02
C ILE A 4 27.70 -33.57 -11.63
N ASN A 5 27.36 -34.61 -10.87
CA ASN A 5 26.87 -34.44 -9.50
C ASN A 5 27.94 -33.82 -8.57
N ASN A 6 29.22 -34.05 -8.87
CA ASN A 6 30.35 -33.59 -8.06
C ASN A 6 30.83 -32.16 -8.40
N ILE A 7 30.21 -31.46 -9.36
CA ILE A 7 30.54 -30.06 -9.69
C ILE A 7 29.84 -29.14 -8.67
N PRO A 8 30.56 -28.48 -7.74
CA PRO A 8 29.94 -27.67 -6.70
C PRO A 8 29.21 -26.44 -7.25
N GLN A 9 29.70 -25.87 -8.37
CA GLN A 9 29.12 -24.68 -9.01
C GLN A 9 27.81 -24.95 -9.75
N LEU A 10 27.45 -26.23 -9.96
CA LEU A 10 26.25 -26.62 -10.70
C LEU A 10 25.09 -26.86 -9.73
N HIS A 11 24.16 -25.89 -9.64
CA HIS A 11 23.04 -25.90 -8.68
C HIS A 11 21.78 -26.62 -9.19
N SER A 12 21.43 -26.38 -10.46
CA SER A 12 20.22 -26.90 -11.09
C SER A 12 20.53 -27.33 -12.52
N ILE A 13 20.01 -28.49 -12.93
CA ILE A 13 20.14 -29.04 -14.26
C ILE A 13 18.73 -29.20 -14.84
N TYR A 14 18.49 -28.53 -15.96
CA TYR A 14 17.26 -28.65 -16.74
C TYR A 14 17.62 -29.36 -18.04
N ILE A 15 16.91 -30.45 -18.35
CA ILE A 15 17.24 -31.31 -19.49
C ILE A 15 16.17 -31.14 -20.55
N PHE A 16 16.55 -30.65 -21.73
CA PHE A 16 15.71 -30.74 -22.92
C PHE A 16 16.00 -32.05 -23.65
N ASN A 17 14.98 -32.86 -23.95
CA ASN A 17 15.15 -34.03 -24.81
C ASN A 17 13.97 -34.21 -25.76
N ASP A 18 14.26 -34.10 -27.05
CA ASP A 18 13.28 -34.22 -28.15
C ASP A 18 12.83 -35.66 -28.43
N THR A 19 13.44 -36.66 -27.80
CA THR A 19 13.09 -38.07 -27.98
C THR A 19 12.49 -38.66 -26.70
N LYS A 20 11.25 -39.16 -26.81
CA LYS A 20 10.53 -39.84 -25.73
C LYS A 20 11.34 -41.06 -25.27
N ILE A 21 12.10 -40.88 -24.20
CA ILE A 21 12.36 -41.77 -23.05
C ILE A 21 13.66 -41.27 -22.42
N LEU A 22 13.55 -40.37 -21.44
CA LEU A 22 14.58 -40.29 -20.40
C LEU A 22 14.27 -41.41 -19.41
N PRO A 23 15.24 -42.26 -19.01
CA PRO A 23 14.99 -43.24 -17.97
C PRO A 23 14.55 -42.51 -16.70
N LYS A 24 13.33 -42.76 -16.19
CA LYS A 24 12.85 -42.20 -14.90
C LYS A 24 13.81 -42.49 -13.73
N THR A 25 14.67 -43.51 -13.89
CA THR A 25 15.77 -43.87 -13.00
C THR A 25 16.93 -42.87 -12.98
N LEU A 26 17.10 -42.02 -14.01
CA LEU A 26 18.14 -40.99 -14.09
C LEU A 26 17.77 -39.74 -13.26
N ILE A 27 16.50 -39.32 -13.32
CA ILE A 27 15.97 -38.17 -12.56
C ILE A 27 15.99 -38.48 -11.06
N LYS A 28 15.62 -39.71 -10.66
CA LYS A 28 15.59 -40.12 -9.24
C LYS A 28 16.97 -40.22 -8.58
N LYS A 29 18.07 -40.30 -9.34
CA LYS A 29 19.43 -40.52 -8.79
C LYS A 29 20.26 -39.23 -8.63
N SER A 30 19.80 -38.08 -9.11
CA SER A 30 20.52 -36.81 -8.96
C SER A 30 19.61 -35.74 -8.36
N GLN A 31 19.98 -35.21 -7.18
CA GLN A 31 19.27 -34.10 -6.53
C GLN A 31 19.39 -32.77 -7.30
N LYS A 32 20.33 -32.68 -8.27
CA LYS A 32 20.59 -31.47 -9.05
C LYS A 32 19.73 -31.37 -10.31
N ILE A 33 19.13 -32.47 -10.79
CA ILE A 33 18.23 -32.44 -11.96
C ILE A 33 16.86 -31.93 -11.50
N LYS A 34 16.47 -30.74 -11.95
CA LYS A 34 15.21 -30.08 -11.57
C LYS A 34 14.07 -30.43 -12.51
N SER A 35 14.32 -30.54 -13.81
CA SER A 35 13.32 -31.00 -14.76
C SER A 35 13.94 -31.68 -15.98
N ALA A 36 13.12 -32.47 -16.66
CA ALA A 36 13.43 -33.01 -17.97
C ALA A 36 12.18 -32.86 -18.85
N ASP A 37 12.24 -31.94 -19.80
CA ASP A 37 11.09 -31.50 -20.57
C ASP A 37 11.28 -31.79 -22.06
N ILE A 38 10.17 -32.14 -22.71
CA ILE A 38 10.11 -32.45 -24.15
C ILE A 38 9.63 -31.21 -24.93
N ASN A 39 8.96 -30.29 -24.24
CA ASN A 39 8.48 -29.02 -24.81
C ASN A 39 9.40 -27.88 -24.37
N VAL A 40 9.80 -27.06 -25.32
CA VAL A 40 10.63 -25.87 -25.08
C VAL A 40 9.88 -24.82 -24.26
N ASP A 41 8.57 -24.67 -24.44
CA ASP A 41 7.78 -23.67 -23.67
C ASP A 41 7.70 -24.03 -22.18
N ASP A 42 7.48 -25.31 -21.86
CA ASP A 42 7.46 -25.80 -20.47
C ASP A 42 8.84 -25.67 -19.82
N LEU A 43 9.90 -25.98 -20.57
CA LEU A 43 11.28 -25.77 -20.14
C LEU A 43 11.55 -24.28 -19.89
N CYS A 44 11.11 -23.39 -20.78
CA CYS A 44 11.24 -21.94 -20.65
C CYS A 44 10.48 -21.42 -19.43
N GLN A 45 9.27 -21.89 -19.15
CA GLN A 45 8.53 -21.53 -17.94
C GLN A 45 9.26 -22.02 -16.68
N LYS A 46 9.78 -23.25 -16.67
CA LYS A 46 10.54 -23.80 -15.54
C LYS A 46 11.90 -23.14 -15.36
N LEU A 47 12.55 -22.74 -16.45
CA LEU A 47 13.76 -21.92 -16.40
C LEU A 47 13.44 -20.52 -15.91
N GLN A 48 12.34 -19.89 -16.34
CA GLN A 48 11.90 -18.60 -15.81
C GLN A 48 11.57 -18.69 -14.31
N GLN A 49 10.91 -19.77 -13.86
CA GLN A 49 10.69 -20.03 -12.44
C GLN A 49 12.01 -20.29 -11.69
N GLY A 50 12.93 -21.06 -12.28
CA GLY A 50 14.26 -21.31 -11.73
C GLY A 50 15.13 -20.05 -11.65
N ILE A 51 15.02 -19.16 -12.63
CA ILE A 51 15.67 -17.84 -12.69
C ILE A 51 15.02 -16.88 -11.70
N LYS A 52 13.70 -16.90 -11.52
CA LYS A 52 13.00 -16.15 -10.45
C LYS A 52 13.48 -16.58 -9.05
N GLN A 53 13.82 -17.86 -8.86
CA GLN A 53 14.47 -18.35 -7.64
C GLN A 53 15.94 -17.94 -7.54
N TYR A 54 16.63 -17.79 -8.69
CA TYR A 54 17.98 -17.25 -8.83
C TYR A 54 17.99 -15.72 -8.86
N ASN A 55 17.38 -15.11 -7.85
CA ASN A 55 17.41 -13.66 -7.69
C ASN A 55 18.82 -13.20 -7.27
N GLN A 56 19.23 -12.01 -7.72
CA GLN A 56 20.61 -11.51 -7.65
C GLN A 56 21.16 -11.43 -6.22
N ASP A 57 20.32 -11.13 -5.23
CA ASP A 57 20.70 -11.08 -3.82
C ASP A 57 20.15 -12.30 -3.05
N SER A 58 21.06 -13.12 -2.50
CA SER A 58 20.72 -14.37 -1.80
C SER A 58 20.15 -14.15 -0.40
N ILE A 59 20.29 -12.94 0.16
CA ILE A 59 19.85 -12.58 1.50
C ILE A 59 19.09 -11.25 1.49
N ALA A 60 18.02 -11.18 2.28
CA ALA A 60 17.27 -9.97 2.57
C ALA A 60 18.06 -9.09 3.56
N VAL A 61 18.61 -7.98 3.08
CA VAL A 61 19.33 -6.99 3.90
C VAL A 61 18.70 -5.61 3.75
N SER A 62 18.57 -4.92 4.88
CA SER A 62 18.16 -3.50 4.92
C SER A 62 19.30 -2.65 5.46
N PHE A 63 19.41 -1.44 4.94
CA PHE A 63 20.49 -0.51 5.25
C PHE A 63 19.91 0.80 5.82
N ILE A 64 20.48 1.31 6.91
CA ILE A 64 20.13 2.62 7.47
C ILE A 64 21.40 3.44 7.68
N SER A 65 21.50 4.59 7.03
CA SER A 65 22.68 5.46 7.16
C SER A 65 22.66 6.30 8.45
N ILE A 66 23.83 6.77 8.92
CA ILE A 66 23.91 7.65 10.11
C ILE A 66 23.02 8.89 9.95
N ASN A 67 22.97 9.47 8.75
CA ASN A 67 22.25 10.71 8.48
C ASN A 67 20.72 10.55 8.56
N GLU A 68 20.23 9.32 8.38
CA GLU A 68 18.81 8.99 8.53
C GLU A 68 18.38 8.95 10.00
N ILE A 69 19.31 8.70 10.95
CA ILE A 69 18.99 8.48 12.37
C ILE A 69 19.38 9.66 13.27
N VAL A 70 20.44 10.41 12.94
CA VAL A 70 20.99 11.48 13.81
C VAL A 70 20.11 12.74 13.89
N LEU A 71 19.20 12.92 12.95
CA LEU A 71 18.16 13.93 13.05
C LEU A 71 16.90 13.19 13.52
N THR A 72 16.43 13.46 14.74
CA THR A 72 15.14 12.96 15.25
C THR A 72 13.97 13.25 14.30
N ASP A 73 14.16 14.19 13.36
CA ASP A 73 13.21 14.57 12.31
C ASP A 73 13.31 13.72 11.02
N ASN A 74 14.25 12.77 10.90
CA ASN A 74 14.54 12.01 9.66
C ASN A 74 14.24 10.49 9.73
N LEU A 75 13.66 9.98 10.82
CA LEU A 75 13.22 8.57 10.91
C LEU A 75 12.26 8.17 9.78
N ASN A 76 11.66 9.13 9.12
CA ASN A 76 10.76 8.92 7.99
C ASN A 76 11.47 8.60 6.65
N GLN A 77 12.80 8.56 6.60
CA GLN A 77 13.56 8.09 5.42
C GLN A 77 13.97 6.61 5.54
N LEU A 78 13.49 5.92 6.57
CA LEU A 78 13.81 4.52 6.80
C LEU A 78 13.32 3.65 5.65
N ASP A 79 14.13 2.66 5.28
CA ASP A 79 13.72 1.58 4.40
C ASP A 79 12.49 0.89 5.02
N PRO A 80 11.31 0.93 4.38
CA PRO A 80 10.10 0.33 4.92
C PRO A 80 10.29 -1.15 5.25
N THR A 81 11.14 -1.85 4.49
CA THR A 81 11.46 -3.26 4.74
C THR A 81 12.08 -3.48 6.12
N PHE A 82 12.95 -2.56 6.56
CA PHE A 82 13.55 -2.64 7.90
C PHE A 82 12.48 -2.60 8.99
N MET A 83 11.55 -1.65 8.87
CA MET A 83 10.45 -1.51 9.83
C MET A 83 9.54 -2.73 9.83
N TYR A 84 9.07 -3.14 8.65
CA TYR A 84 8.08 -4.19 8.54
C TYR A 84 8.63 -5.53 9.04
N THR A 85 9.88 -5.91 8.71
CA THR A 85 10.42 -7.18 9.20
C THR A 85 10.56 -7.22 10.73
N GLN A 86 10.94 -6.11 11.37
CA GLN A 86 10.99 -6.04 12.83
C GLN A 86 9.59 -6.19 13.44
N LEU A 87 8.61 -5.48 12.91
CA LEU A 87 7.23 -5.57 13.38
C LEU A 87 6.65 -6.96 13.15
N PHE A 88 6.88 -7.57 11.98
CA PHE A 88 6.51 -8.96 11.71
C PHE A 88 7.13 -9.92 12.72
N LYS A 89 8.43 -9.77 13.02
CA LYS A 89 9.10 -10.59 14.04
C LYS A 89 8.42 -10.43 15.40
N GLU A 90 8.23 -9.21 15.90
CA GLU A 90 7.57 -8.97 17.19
C GLU A 90 6.15 -9.59 17.22
N ILE A 91 5.35 -9.36 16.18
CA ILE A 91 3.99 -9.89 16.07
C ILE A 91 3.98 -11.41 16.11
N LEU A 92 4.79 -12.07 15.28
CA LEU A 92 4.83 -13.54 15.21
C LEU A 92 5.34 -14.17 16.52
N LEU A 93 6.20 -13.47 17.27
CA LEU A 93 6.68 -13.94 18.56
C LEU A 93 5.66 -13.76 19.69
N ASP A 94 4.80 -12.74 19.60
CA ASP A 94 3.72 -12.51 20.56
C ASP A 94 2.52 -13.46 20.37
N MET A 95 2.49 -14.21 19.26
CA MET A 95 1.38 -15.10 18.91
C MET A 95 1.53 -16.49 19.52
N GLU A 96 0.39 -17.08 19.93
CA GLU A 96 0.32 -18.48 20.34
C GLU A 96 -0.05 -19.37 19.15
N TYR A 97 0.78 -20.38 18.88
CA TYR A 97 0.53 -21.36 17.83
C TYR A 97 0.10 -22.69 18.44
N ASN A 98 -0.95 -23.28 17.88
CA ASN A 98 -1.44 -24.60 18.26
C ASN A 98 -1.16 -25.62 17.15
N SER A 99 -1.50 -26.89 17.38
CA SER A 99 -1.33 -27.96 16.38
C SER A 99 -2.11 -27.75 15.07
N GLN A 100 -3.09 -26.83 15.05
CA GLN A 100 -3.85 -26.52 13.85
C GLN A 100 -3.01 -25.69 12.87
N ALA A 101 -2.20 -24.75 13.35
CA ALA A 101 -1.32 -23.94 12.50
C ALA A 101 -0.39 -24.81 11.62
N ILE A 102 0.13 -25.91 12.17
CA ILE A 102 0.96 -26.87 11.41
C ILE A 102 0.14 -27.54 10.30
N LYS A 103 -1.10 -27.94 10.58
CA LYS A 103 -2.00 -28.57 9.58
C LYS A 103 -2.39 -27.59 8.47
N ASP A 104 -2.67 -26.35 8.84
CA ASP A 104 -3.01 -25.28 7.90
C ASP A 104 -1.82 -25.02 6.96
N PHE A 105 -0.61 -24.94 7.53
CA PHE A 105 0.63 -24.84 6.75
C PHE A 105 0.85 -26.02 5.80
N ILE A 106 0.61 -27.26 6.26
CA ILE A 106 0.74 -28.45 5.40
C ILE A 106 -0.27 -28.39 4.25
N THR A 107 -1.49 -27.95 4.52
CA THR A 107 -2.54 -27.77 3.50
C THR A 107 -2.13 -26.72 2.48
N TYR A 108 -1.64 -25.57 2.95
CA TYR A 108 -1.06 -24.51 2.12
C TYR A 108 0.08 -25.04 1.24
N CYS A 109 1.01 -25.82 1.80
CA CYS A 109 2.12 -26.41 1.05
C CYS A 109 1.65 -27.38 -0.04
N ARG A 110 0.62 -28.19 0.23
CA ARG A 110 0.05 -29.13 -0.75
C ARG A 110 -0.62 -28.43 -1.92
N GLN A 111 -1.24 -27.27 -1.67
CA GLN A 111 -1.87 -26.46 -2.71
C GLN A 111 -0.84 -25.75 -3.58
N ASN A 112 0.18 -25.15 -2.97
CA ASN A 112 1.13 -24.28 -3.67
C ASN A 112 2.38 -25.00 -4.21
N ASN A 113 2.75 -26.17 -3.68
CA ASN A 113 3.96 -26.90 -4.06
C ASN A 113 3.71 -28.42 -4.25
N PRO A 114 2.84 -28.82 -5.20
CA PRO A 114 2.47 -30.23 -5.39
C PRO A 114 3.66 -31.15 -5.75
N GLU A 115 4.70 -30.61 -6.38
CA GLU A 115 5.92 -31.36 -6.73
C GLU A 115 6.75 -31.79 -5.50
N SER A 116 6.51 -31.21 -4.33
CA SER A 116 7.21 -31.52 -3.07
C SER A 116 6.43 -32.47 -2.13
N SER A 117 5.38 -33.14 -2.61
CA SER A 117 4.47 -33.94 -1.76
C SER A 117 5.18 -34.93 -0.82
N ASN A 118 6.21 -35.64 -1.28
CA ASN A 118 6.95 -36.58 -0.42
C ASN A 118 7.68 -35.89 0.74
N ASN A 119 8.20 -34.68 0.53
CA ASN A 119 8.87 -33.90 1.58
C ASN A 119 7.86 -33.29 2.55
N ILE A 120 6.68 -32.90 2.05
CA ILE A 120 5.58 -32.39 2.87
C ILE A 120 5.03 -33.50 3.77
N ASP A 121 4.82 -34.71 3.25
CA ASP A 121 4.35 -35.87 4.03
C ASP A 121 5.36 -36.29 5.09
N ARG A 122 6.66 -36.13 4.80
CA ARG A 122 7.72 -36.34 5.78
C ARG A 122 7.65 -35.27 6.89
N PHE A 123 7.52 -34.00 6.51
CA PHE A 123 7.37 -32.90 7.46
C PHE A 123 6.17 -33.12 8.39
N GLU A 124 4.99 -33.46 7.84
CA GLU A 124 3.77 -33.73 8.63
C GLU A 124 3.97 -34.82 9.70
N LYS A 125 4.71 -35.88 9.39
CA LYS A 125 4.93 -37.02 10.30
C LYS A 125 6.04 -36.78 11.31
N GLU A 126 7.11 -36.11 10.88
CA GLU A 126 8.37 -36.04 11.63
C GLU A 126 8.61 -34.67 12.28
N TYR A 127 7.78 -33.64 12.03
CA TYR A 127 8.01 -32.29 12.54
C TYR A 127 8.23 -32.26 14.05
N CYS A 128 7.27 -32.79 14.82
CA CYS A 128 7.35 -32.81 16.28
C CYS A 128 8.46 -33.72 16.85
N ALA A 129 9.07 -34.59 16.02
CA ALA A 129 10.13 -35.49 16.45
C ALA A 129 11.53 -34.88 16.31
N GLN A 130 11.65 -33.75 15.59
CA GLN A 130 12.91 -33.05 15.35
C GLN A 130 12.82 -31.59 15.78
N SER A 131 13.96 -30.92 15.96
CA SER A 131 13.98 -29.50 16.26
C SER A 131 13.68 -28.66 15.01
N ALA A 132 13.21 -27.42 15.19
CA ALA A 132 12.99 -26.49 14.09
C ALA A 132 14.32 -26.11 13.42
N ILE A 133 15.39 -26.01 14.21
CA ILE A 133 16.78 -25.84 13.73
C ILE A 133 17.19 -26.99 12.80
N TRP A 134 16.85 -28.24 13.15
CA TRP A 134 17.14 -29.39 12.30
C TRP A 134 16.41 -29.28 10.95
N TRP A 135 15.13 -28.88 10.96
CA TRP A 135 14.35 -28.68 9.74
C TRP A 135 14.83 -27.50 8.89
N TYR A 136 15.30 -26.44 9.53
CA TYR A 136 15.88 -25.29 8.85
C TYR A 136 17.21 -25.62 8.17
N THR A 137 18.02 -26.50 8.76
CA THR A 137 19.35 -26.88 8.22
C THR A 137 19.32 -28.10 7.32
N CYS A 138 18.32 -28.98 7.42
CA CYS A 138 18.25 -30.14 6.55
C CYS A 138 17.88 -29.75 5.12
N SER A 139 18.29 -30.60 4.16
CA SER A 139 17.89 -30.48 2.76
C SER A 139 16.37 -30.72 2.61
N SER A 140 15.58 -29.70 2.90
CA SER A 140 14.13 -29.65 2.80
C SER A 140 13.65 -28.42 2.03
N PHE A 141 12.35 -28.34 1.78
CA PHE A 141 11.73 -27.16 1.15
C PHE A 141 11.64 -25.97 2.12
N ILE A 142 11.70 -26.20 3.43
CA ILE A 142 11.48 -25.20 4.48
C ILE A 142 12.48 -24.05 4.39
N TYR A 143 13.78 -24.37 4.30
CA TYR A 143 14.83 -23.36 4.19
C TYR A 143 14.63 -22.44 2.99
N SER A 144 14.42 -23.04 1.80
CA SER A 144 14.24 -22.28 0.56
C SER A 144 12.98 -21.44 0.58
N MET A 145 11.89 -21.99 1.11
CA MET A 145 10.59 -21.33 1.15
C MET A 145 10.59 -20.16 2.13
N LEU A 146 11.13 -20.37 3.34
CA LEU A 146 11.22 -19.32 4.36
C LEU A 146 12.12 -18.16 3.90
N ASN A 147 13.33 -18.48 3.42
CA ASN A 147 14.27 -17.43 2.99
C ASN A 147 13.79 -16.70 1.73
N TYR A 148 13.09 -17.39 0.83
CA TYR A 148 12.42 -16.73 -0.29
C TYR A 148 11.36 -15.76 0.22
N ALA A 149 10.49 -16.21 1.11
CA ALA A 149 9.37 -15.42 1.61
C ALA A 149 9.80 -14.18 2.39
N LEU A 150 10.76 -14.32 3.31
CA LEU A 150 11.34 -13.19 4.06
C LEU A 150 12.04 -12.18 3.15
N ARG A 151 12.58 -12.62 2.01
CA ARG A 151 13.27 -11.75 1.04
C ARG A 151 12.31 -11.04 0.10
N SER A 152 11.27 -11.71 -0.38
CA SER A 152 10.24 -11.11 -1.24
C SER A 152 9.15 -10.39 -0.44
N MET A 153 9.23 -10.41 0.89
CA MET A 153 8.14 -9.99 1.79
C MET A 153 6.82 -10.67 1.41
N ASP A 154 6.88 -11.95 1.07
CA ASP A 154 5.70 -12.77 0.79
C ASP A 154 4.97 -13.05 2.11
N GLY A 155 4.08 -12.13 2.46
CA GLY A 155 3.28 -12.21 3.67
C GLY A 155 2.49 -13.51 3.81
N ASP A 156 2.07 -14.16 2.72
CA ASP A 156 1.19 -15.35 2.81
C ASP A 156 2.02 -16.53 3.31
N THR A 157 3.18 -16.72 2.69
CA THR A 157 4.14 -17.72 3.16
C THR A 157 4.62 -17.39 4.57
N ILE A 158 4.94 -16.13 4.89
CA ILE A 158 5.43 -15.74 6.23
C ILE A 158 4.38 -16.04 7.32
N ILE A 159 3.12 -15.67 7.10
CA ILE A 159 2.03 -15.89 8.06
C ILE A 159 1.79 -17.39 8.27
N ASN A 160 1.71 -18.16 7.18
CA ASN A 160 1.55 -19.62 7.26
C ASN A 160 2.77 -20.31 7.89
N MET A 161 3.97 -19.75 7.73
CA MET A 161 5.20 -20.21 8.40
C MET A 161 5.39 -19.61 9.80
N GLY A 162 4.43 -18.84 10.31
CA GLY A 162 4.55 -18.12 11.59
C GLY A 162 4.92 -19.04 12.75
N PHE A 163 4.27 -20.21 12.85
CA PHE A 163 4.59 -21.21 13.89
C PHE A 163 6.05 -21.68 13.79
N PHE A 164 6.54 -21.91 12.57
CA PHE A 164 7.89 -22.39 12.34
C PHE A 164 8.93 -21.31 12.66
N ILE A 165 8.66 -20.06 12.27
CA ILE A 165 9.48 -18.90 12.60
C ILE A 165 9.56 -18.72 14.12
N HIS A 166 8.42 -18.84 14.80
CA HIS A 166 8.31 -18.77 16.25
C HIS A 166 9.11 -19.90 16.94
N ASP A 167 8.90 -21.15 16.55
CA ASP A 167 9.63 -22.31 17.08
C ASP A 167 11.15 -22.20 16.86
N LEU A 168 11.56 -21.78 15.65
CA LEU A 168 12.96 -21.59 15.30
C LEU A 168 13.59 -20.48 16.15
N HIS A 169 12.91 -19.34 16.31
CA HIS A 169 13.36 -18.26 17.17
C HIS A 169 13.53 -18.72 18.62
N LEU A 170 12.50 -19.36 19.20
CA LEU A 170 12.52 -19.80 20.58
C LEU A 170 13.63 -20.81 20.84
N GLN A 171 13.88 -21.74 19.92
CA GLN A 171 14.97 -22.70 20.06
C GLN A 171 16.34 -22.02 20.03
N ILE A 172 16.54 -21.05 19.13
CA ILE A 172 17.77 -20.25 19.10
C ILE A 172 17.94 -19.48 20.42
N GLN A 173 16.86 -18.86 20.92
CA GLN A 173 16.88 -18.10 22.18
C GLN A 173 17.18 -18.98 23.40
N GLN A 174 16.57 -20.17 23.49
CA GLN A 174 16.81 -21.13 24.57
C GLN A 174 18.27 -21.61 24.57
N LEU A 175 18.80 -21.97 23.41
CA LEU A 175 20.20 -22.38 23.28
C LEU A 175 21.15 -21.23 23.58
N HIS A 176 20.82 -20.01 23.13
CA HIS A 176 21.58 -18.81 23.46
C HIS A 176 21.72 -18.67 24.98
N GLN A 177 20.62 -18.76 25.73
CA GLN A 177 20.64 -18.69 27.20
C GLN A 177 21.49 -19.80 27.85
N GLN A 178 21.47 -21.01 27.28
CA GLN A 178 22.29 -22.13 27.76
C GLN A 178 23.78 -21.94 27.46
N GLN A 179 24.10 -21.37 26.29
CA GLN A 179 25.46 -21.25 25.78
C GLN A 179 26.15 -19.94 26.20
N VAL A 180 25.43 -18.89 26.56
CA VAL A 180 25.99 -17.57 26.92
C VAL A 180 27.14 -17.65 27.92
N ASN A 181 27.00 -18.48 28.95
CA ASN A 181 28.01 -18.62 29.99
C ASN A 181 29.32 -19.26 29.49
N SER A 182 29.25 -20.06 28.41
CA SER A 182 30.43 -20.73 27.81
C SER A 182 31.39 -19.75 27.13
N TYR A 183 30.90 -18.59 26.72
CA TYR A 183 31.74 -17.55 26.10
C TYR A 183 32.50 -16.70 27.13
N HIS A 184 32.23 -16.87 28.43
CA HIS A 184 32.87 -16.13 29.53
C HIS A 184 32.85 -14.60 29.34
N GLY A 185 31.79 -14.08 28.70
CA GLY A 185 31.65 -12.65 28.39
C GLY A 185 32.67 -12.11 27.37
N LYS A 186 33.43 -12.96 26.69
CA LYS A 186 34.38 -12.54 25.66
C LYS A 186 33.69 -12.48 24.30
N SER A 187 33.86 -11.35 23.61
CA SER A 187 33.42 -11.21 22.22
C SER A 187 34.19 -12.17 21.32
N PHE A 188 33.54 -12.62 20.25
CA PHE A 188 34.13 -13.48 19.23
C PHE A 188 33.75 -13.00 17.83
N ILE A 189 34.36 -13.61 16.81
CA ILE A 189 34.16 -13.23 15.41
C ILE A 189 33.48 -14.38 14.67
N VAL A 190 32.49 -14.04 13.86
CA VAL A 190 31.88 -14.94 12.87
C VAL A 190 31.92 -14.31 11.49
N TYR A 191 31.83 -15.16 10.47
CA TYR A 191 32.00 -14.80 9.08
C TYR A 191 30.78 -15.22 8.26
N ARG A 192 30.41 -14.37 7.29
CA ARG A 192 29.42 -14.67 6.25
C ARG A 192 29.87 -14.09 4.93
N GLY A 193 29.75 -14.86 3.84
CA GLY A 193 30.13 -14.41 2.51
C GLY A 193 29.00 -14.60 1.52
N GLN A 194 28.88 -13.66 0.58
CA GLN A 194 27.87 -13.67 -0.47
C GLN A 194 28.21 -12.69 -1.60
N GLY A 195 27.51 -12.79 -2.73
CA GLY A 195 27.39 -11.67 -3.66
C GLY A 195 26.36 -10.64 -3.21
N LEU A 196 26.61 -9.37 -3.52
CA LEU A 196 25.63 -8.28 -3.49
C LEU A 196 25.55 -7.61 -4.87
N SER A 197 24.35 -7.21 -5.28
CA SER A 197 24.17 -6.39 -6.47
C SER A 197 24.87 -5.03 -6.34
N ASN A 198 25.32 -4.46 -7.46
CA ASN A 198 25.98 -3.14 -7.48
C ASN A 198 25.13 -2.05 -6.79
N SER A 199 23.81 -2.09 -6.97
CA SER A 199 22.87 -1.17 -6.31
C SER A 199 22.92 -1.30 -4.78
N ASN A 200 22.83 -2.52 -4.25
CA ASN A 200 22.89 -2.77 -2.81
C ASN A 200 24.28 -2.50 -2.23
N PHE A 201 25.34 -2.73 -3.01
CA PHE A 201 26.69 -2.39 -2.60
C PHE A 201 26.91 -0.88 -2.47
N GLU A 202 26.37 -0.07 -3.39
CA GLU A 202 26.41 1.40 -3.27
C GLU A 202 25.59 1.91 -2.08
N LYS A 203 24.49 1.26 -1.73
CA LYS A 203 23.77 1.53 -0.47
C LYS A 203 24.65 1.21 0.74
N LEU A 204 25.24 0.01 0.79
CA LEU A 204 26.12 -0.42 1.87
C LEU A 204 27.30 0.54 2.11
N LYS A 205 27.90 1.09 1.04
CA LYS A 205 28.96 2.11 1.17
C LYS A 205 28.49 3.36 1.91
N LYS A 206 27.26 3.81 1.66
CA LYS A 206 26.65 4.98 2.32
C LYS A 206 26.25 4.68 3.76
N THR A 207 26.09 3.41 4.11
CA THR A 207 25.74 2.93 5.46
C THR A 207 26.92 2.89 6.43
N LYS A 208 28.13 3.34 6.04
CA LYS A 208 29.29 3.33 6.94
C LYS A 208 28.99 4.11 8.24
N GLY A 209 29.12 3.42 9.36
CA GLY A 209 28.81 3.87 10.71
C GLY A 209 27.31 3.82 11.07
N GLY A 210 26.44 3.46 10.14
CA GLY A 210 24.99 3.25 10.32
C GLY A 210 24.65 1.80 10.65
N LEU A 211 23.39 1.41 10.43
CA LEU A 211 22.84 0.09 10.76
C LEU A 211 22.61 -0.76 9.52
N LEU A 212 22.81 -2.07 9.67
CA LEU A 212 22.49 -3.10 8.69
C LEU A 212 21.68 -4.18 9.40
N SER A 213 20.49 -4.50 8.88
CA SER A 213 19.68 -5.63 9.36
C SER A 213 19.75 -6.78 8.37
N PHE A 214 19.98 -7.99 8.89
CA PHE A 214 19.67 -9.22 8.17
C PHE A 214 18.23 -9.62 8.49
N ASN A 215 17.36 -9.52 7.49
CA ASN A 215 15.92 -9.73 7.64
C ASN A 215 15.52 -11.22 7.63
N ASN A 216 16.50 -12.12 7.50
CA ASN A 216 16.34 -13.57 7.63
C ASN A 216 17.09 -14.13 8.84
N PHE A 217 16.89 -15.42 9.11
CA PHE A 217 17.77 -16.15 10.03
C PHE A 217 19.17 -16.23 9.43
N LEU A 218 20.15 -15.68 10.13
CA LEU A 218 21.49 -15.47 9.59
C LEU A 218 22.42 -16.60 10.03
N SER A 219 22.74 -17.47 9.07
CA SER A 219 23.75 -18.52 9.22
C SER A 219 25.15 -17.94 9.06
N THR A 220 26.06 -18.27 9.98
CA THR A 220 27.46 -17.80 9.99
C THR A 220 28.41 -18.91 10.42
N SER A 221 29.70 -18.75 10.13
CA SER A 221 30.74 -19.69 10.55
C SER A 221 31.84 -18.99 11.34
N THR A 222 32.45 -19.70 12.29
CA THR A 222 33.70 -19.25 12.95
C THR A 222 34.94 -19.45 12.07
N ASN A 223 34.84 -20.26 11.01
CA ASN A 223 35.90 -20.47 10.04
C ASN A 223 35.71 -19.54 8.83
N GLN A 224 36.66 -18.63 8.62
CA GLN A 224 36.62 -17.64 7.52
C GLN A 224 36.62 -18.27 6.12
N ASP A 225 37.29 -19.41 5.94
CA ASP A 225 37.50 -20.00 4.60
C ASP A 225 36.18 -20.46 3.96
N ILE A 226 35.23 -20.95 4.77
CA ILE A 226 33.94 -21.45 4.29
C ILE A 226 33.10 -20.30 3.71
N PRO A 227 32.81 -19.21 4.44
CA PRO A 227 32.14 -18.03 3.92
C PRO A 227 32.84 -17.37 2.73
N LEU A 228 34.17 -17.36 2.70
CA LEU A 228 34.93 -16.74 1.61
C LEU A 228 34.60 -17.38 0.25
N ILE A 229 34.36 -18.70 0.18
CA ILE A 229 33.93 -19.39 -1.04
C ILE A 229 32.62 -18.80 -1.59
N PHE A 230 31.69 -18.44 -0.70
CA PHE A 230 30.41 -17.82 -1.09
C PHE A 230 30.54 -16.36 -1.50
N ALA A 231 31.53 -15.62 -0.99
CA ALA A 231 31.85 -14.29 -1.50
C ALA A 231 32.49 -14.38 -2.90
N LEU A 232 33.39 -15.36 -3.10
CA LEU A 232 34.07 -15.60 -4.36
C LEU A 232 33.14 -16.09 -5.48
N SER A 233 31.99 -16.69 -5.15
CA SER A 233 31.03 -17.14 -6.17
C SER A 233 30.39 -15.99 -6.97
N ALA A 234 30.51 -14.75 -6.48
CA ALA A 234 30.10 -13.55 -7.20
C ALA A 234 31.06 -13.19 -8.36
N LEU A 235 32.31 -13.70 -8.31
CA LEU A 235 33.31 -13.48 -9.37
C LEU A 235 32.87 -14.18 -10.65
N GLY A 236 32.32 -13.40 -11.58
CA GLY A 236 31.78 -13.91 -12.85
C GLY A 236 30.50 -13.22 -13.28
N ASN A 237 29.84 -12.47 -12.38
CA ASN A 237 28.71 -11.62 -12.71
C ASN A 237 29.13 -10.14 -12.62
N ALA A 238 29.08 -9.42 -13.74
CA ALA A 238 29.48 -8.01 -13.82
C ALA A 238 28.60 -7.08 -12.97
N ASP A 239 27.38 -7.50 -12.65
CA ASP A 239 26.43 -6.73 -11.85
C ASP A 239 26.54 -6.99 -10.34
N MET A 240 27.51 -7.80 -9.90
CA MET A 240 27.66 -8.27 -8.53
C MET A 240 29.05 -7.98 -7.97
N VAL A 241 29.10 -7.80 -6.64
CA VAL A 241 30.31 -7.63 -5.84
C VAL A 241 30.33 -8.70 -4.75
N GLY A 242 31.46 -9.40 -4.60
CA GLY A 242 31.65 -10.36 -3.51
C GLY A 242 31.88 -9.65 -2.19
N ILE A 243 31.16 -10.03 -1.15
CA ILE A 243 31.26 -9.44 0.19
C ILE A 243 31.57 -10.53 1.20
N LEU A 244 32.64 -10.33 1.98
CA LEU A 244 32.93 -11.07 3.19
C LEU A 244 32.60 -10.19 4.40
N PHE A 245 31.49 -10.50 5.07
CA PHE A 245 31.15 -9.90 6.34
C PHE A 245 31.97 -10.54 7.47
N VAL A 246 32.61 -9.69 8.26
CA VAL A 246 33.38 -10.05 9.45
C VAL A 246 32.66 -9.44 10.65
N MET A 247 31.96 -10.25 11.43
CA MET A 247 31.02 -9.80 12.45
C MET A 247 31.59 -10.01 13.85
N SER A 248 31.73 -8.93 14.60
CA SER A 248 32.08 -8.98 16.03
C SER A 248 30.81 -9.14 16.86
N VAL A 249 30.78 -10.19 17.69
CA VAL A 249 29.60 -10.61 18.45
C VAL A 249 29.92 -10.51 19.94
N ASP A 250 29.15 -9.72 20.67
CA ASP A 250 29.14 -9.72 22.14
C ASP A 250 28.06 -10.70 22.62
N PRO A 251 28.43 -11.79 23.33
CA PRO A 251 27.47 -12.78 23.80
C PRO A 251 26.48 -12.25 24.84
N ASN A 252 26.73 -11.10 25.47
CA ASN A 252 25.83 -10.57 26.50
C ASN A 252 24.61 -9.81 25.94
N VAL A 253 24.57 -9.57 24.62
CA VAL A 253 23.47 -8.86 23.96
C VAL A 253 22.23 -9.75 23.91
N LYS A 254 21.18 -9.39 24.67
CA LYS A 254 19.96 -10.20 24.79
C LYS A 254 18.95 -10.00 23.66
N SER A 255 18.91 -8.83 23.02
CA SER A 255 17.97 -8.53 21.92
C SER A 255 18.22 -9.31 20.64
N ALA A 256 19.43 -9.82 20.46
CA ALA A 256 19.84 -10.52 19.25
C ALA A 256 20.25 -11.97 19.59
N PRO A 257 19.27 -12.86 19.85
CA PRO A 257 19.58 -14.24 20.21
C PRO A 257 20.28 -14.96 19.04
N PHE A 258 21.34 -15.68 19.39
CA PHE A 258 22.11 -16.52 18.49
C PHE A 258 22.57 -17.78 19.21
N SER A 259 22.80 -18.86 18.50
CA SER A 259 23.33 -20.08 19.10
C SER A 259 24.26 -20.84 18.17
N SER A 260 25.21 -21.55 18.77
CA SER A 260 25.90 -22.64 18.08
C SER A 260 24.91 -23.78 17.92
N ILE A 261 24.67 -24.18 16.67
CA ILE A 261 23.64 -25.16 16.34
C ILE A 261 24.19 -26.53 16.00
N LYS A 262 25.50 -26.75 16.16
CA LYS A 262 26.20 -28.01 15.82
C LYS A 262 25.48 -29.28 16.27
N GLU A 263 24.93 -29.29 17.48
CA GLU A 263 24.29 -30.48 18.07
C GLU A 263 22.89 -30.77 17.50
N LEU A 264 22.20 -29.72 17.02
CA LEU A 264 20.82 -29.80 16.52
C LEU A 264 20.73 -29.69 15.00
N SER A 265 21.78 -29.18 14.34
CA SER A 265 21.85 -29.06 12.89
C SER A 265 21.84 -30.43 12.23
N TYR A 266 21.28 -30.48 11.02
CA TYR A 266 21.40 -31.64 10.14
C TYR A 266 22.87 -31.93 9.80
N PHE A 267 23.69 -30.88 9.65
CA PHE A 267 25.12 -30.96 9.33
C PHE A 267 25.96 -30.82 10.60
N ARG A 268 26.05 -31.90 11.40
CA ARG A 268 26.75 -31.91 12.71
C ARG A 268 28.25 -31.63 12.66
N GLU A 269 28.84 -31.68 11.47
CA GLU A 269 30.27 -31.44 11.26
C GLU A 269 30.58 -29.94 11.09
N GLU A 270 29.57 -29.11 10.84
CA GLU A 270 29.73 -27.68 10.63
C GLU A 270 29.60 -26.91 11.96
N ASP A 271 30.61 -26.11 12.29
CA ASP A 271 30.57 -25.16 13.40
C ASP A 271 29.79 -23.91 12.97
N GLU A 272 28.47 -24.08 12.84
CA GLU A 272 27.52 -23.04 12.44
C GLU A 272 26.99 -22.28 13.65
N ILE A 273 27.04 -20.95 13.57
CA ILE A 273 26.36 -20.03 14.49
C ILE A 273 25.16 -19.44 13.74
N LEU A 274 23.96 -19.71 14.26
CA LEU A 274 22.71 -19.23 13.68
C LEU A 274 22.13 -18.09 14.52
N PHE A 275 21.91 -16.96 13.88
CA PHE A 275 21.24 -15.79 14.46
C PHE A 275 19.76 -15.80 14.12
N SER A 276 18.97 -15.25 15.02
CA SER A 276 17.55 -15.04 14.79
C SER A 276 17.28 -14.00 13.69
N MET A 277 16.06 -13.97 13.16
CA MET A 277 15.66 -13.00 12.14
C MET A 277 15.74 -11.54 12.64
N HIS A 278 15.90 -10.61 11.71
CA HIS A 278 16.07 -9.17 11.98
C HIS A 278 17.19 -8.92 13.00
N THR A 279 18.36 -9.52 12.75
CA THR A 279 19.54 -9.25 13.57
C THR A 279 20.23 -8.01 13.00
N VAL A 280 20.44 -7.02 13.86
CA VAL A 280 20.97 -5.71 13.48
C VAL A 280 22.45 -5.59 13.86
N PHE A 281 23.23 -5.03 12.94
CA PHE A 281 24.66 -4.79 13.08
C PHE A 281 24.99 -3.35 12.73
N ARG A 282 26.01 -2.80 13.39
CA ARG A 282 26.62 -1.52 13.01
C ARG A 282 27.71 -1.77 11.97
N VAL A 283 27.69 -1.00 10.89
CA VAL A 283 28.68 -1.11 9.81
C VAL A 283 29.91 -0.29 10.16
N ASN A 284 31.07 -0.92 10.36
CA ASN A 284 32.29 -0.23 10.80
C ASN A 284 33.18 0.19 9.62
N THR A 285 33.86 -0.78 9.01
CA THR A 285 34.77 -0.51 7.89
C THR A 285 34.45 -1.39 6.69
N ILE A 286 34.67 -0.82 5.51
CA ILE A 286 34.50 -1.49 4.22
C ILE A 286 35.83 -1.35 3.50
N LYS A 287 36.48 -2.47 3.18
CA LYS A 287 37.83 -2.50 2.61
C LYS A 287 37.86 -3.47 1.41
N PRO A 288 38.47 -3.09 0.27
CA PRO A 288 38.68 -4.06 -0.81
C PRO A 288 39.65 -5.15 -0.37
N MET A 289 39.40 -6.40 -0.77
CA MET A 289 40.27 -7.56 -0.53
C MET A 289 41.13 -7.90 -1.75
N ASP A 290 40.74 -7.41 -2.93
CA ASP A 290 41.40 -7.67 -4.19
C ASP A 290 41.75 -6.36 -4.93
N ASN A 291 42.72 -6.44 -5.84
CA ASN A 291 43.16 -5.27 -6.61
C ASN A 291 42.13 -4.80 -7.65
N ASN A 292 41.18 -5.66 -8.02
CA ASN A 292 40.15 -5.36 -9.01
C ASN A 292 38.87 -4.78 -8.37
N ASN A 293 38.84 -4.59 -7.05
CA ASN A 293 37.69 -4.06 -6.33
C ASN A 293 36.41 -4.88 -6.58
N GLN A 294 36.53 -6.19 -6.74
CA GLN A 294 35.41 -7.11 -6.94
C GLN A 294 35.03 -7.86 -5.65
N ILE A 295 35.90 -7.84 -4.63
CA ILE A 295 35.67 -8.45 -3.33
C ILE A 295 35.95 -7.43 -2.23
N TYR A 296 35.03 -7.32 -1.28
CA TYR A 296 35.21 -6.45 -0.12
C TYR A 296 35.02 -7.20 1.19
N GLN A 297 35.84 -6.82 2.16
CA GLN A 297 35.65 -7.14 3.56
C GLN A 297 34.82 -6.04 4.21
N VAL A 298 33.76 -6.44 4.92
CA VAL A 298 32.87 -5.53 5.63
C VAL A 298 32.85 -5.91 7.10
N GLU A 299 33.44 -5.06 7.94
CA GLU A 299 33.46 -5.24 9.38
C GLU A 299 32.14 -4.77 9.97
N LEU A 300 31.46 -5.68 10.68
CA LEU A 300 30.19 -5.46 11.35
C LEU A 300 30.34 -5.68 12.86
N GLN A 301 29.56 -4.94 13.66
CA GLN A 301 29.49 -5.13 15.11
C GLN A 301 28.05 -5.34 15.52
N LEU A 302 27.78 -6.40 16.28
CA LEU A 302 26.42 -6.67 16.78
C LEU A 302 25.96 -5.50 17.66
N THR A 303 24.78 -4.95 17.38
CA THR A 303 24.24 -3.85 18.18
C THR A 303 23.64 -4.37 19.47
N SER A 304 23.88 -3.65 20.57
CA SER A 304 23.26 -3.93 21.88
C SER A 304 21.93 -3.19 22.06
N ASP A 305 21.17 -3.58 23.08
CA ASP A 305 20.02 -2.82 23.58
C ASP A 305 20.36 -1.37 23.92
N ASP A 306 21.64 -1.09 24.21
CA ASP A 306 22.11 0.25 24.51
C ASP A 306 22.42 1.13 23.29
N ASP A 307 22.31 0.60 22.07
CA ASP A 307 22.53 1.40 20.86
C ASP A 307 21.42 2.47 20.76
N GLN A 308 21.80 3.74 20.97
CA GLN A 308 20.86 4.86 21.03
C GLN A 308 20.04 5.00 19.74
N GLN A 309 20.67 4.73 18.59
CA GLN A 309 20.02 4.84 17.29
C GLN A 309 19.00 3.72 17.09
N LEU A 310 19.36 2.49 17.42
CA LEU A 310 18.44 1.34 17.36
C LEU A 310 17.25 1.51 18.33
N ARG A 311 17.48 2.05 19.54
CA ARG A 311 16.40 2.32 20.50
C ARG A 311 15.37 3.30 19.98
N LEU A 312 15.82 4.47 19.49
CA LEU A 312 14.93 5.48 18.90
C LEU A 312 14.09 4.90 17.75
N LEU A 313 14.73 4.09 16.89
CA LEU A 313 14.04 3.40 15.80
C LEU A 313 12.97 2.43 16.30
N THR A 314 13.30 1.62 17.30
CA THR A 314 12.40 0.61 17.85
C THR A 314 11.20 1.24 18.55
N ASP A 315 11.42 2.33 19.31
CA ASP A 315 10.35 3.04 20.01
C ASP A 315 9.37 3.67 19.01
N TRP A 316 9.90 4.32 17.97
CA TRP A 316 9.07 4.91 16.91
C TRP A 316 8.26 3.85 16.15
N MET A 317 8.85 2.69 15.81
CA MET A 317 8.12 1.60 15.15
C MET A 317 6.98 1.06 16.02
N ARG A 318 7.17 1.02 17.35
CA ARG A 318 6.12 0.59 18.29
C ARG A 318 4.99 1.61 18.40
N GLU A 319 5.30 2.90 18.38
CA GLU A 319 4.29 3.96 18.32
C GLU A 319 3.46 3.87 17.02
N GLU A 320 4.11 3.66 15.88
CA GLU A 320 3.43 3.45 14.60
C GLU A 320 2.57 2.18 14.58
N ALA A 321 3.04 1.09 15.21
CA ALA A 321 2.31 -0.18 15.21
C ALA A 321 1.08 -0.20 16.12
N GLY A 322 0.86 0.84 16.94
CA GLY A 322 -0.25 0.93 17.87
C GLY A 322 -0.15 -0.04 19.05
N SER A 323 -1.18 -0.04 19.91
CA SER A 323 -1.20 -0.83 21.16
C SER A 323 -1.84 -2.21 21.03
N SER A 324 -2.26 -2.62 19.81
CA SER A 324 -2.86 -3.94 19.59
C SER A 324 -1.80 -5.04 19.70
N THR A 325 -2.21 -6.28 19.99
CA THR A 325 -1.31 -7.45 20.11
C THR A 325 -1.78 -8.61 19.23
N GLY A 326 -0.88 -9.55 18.94
CA GLY A 326 -1.17 -10.77 18.19
C GLY A 326 -1.82 -10.53 16.81
N TRP A 327 -2.87 -11.29 16.51
CA TRP A 327 -3.56 -11.24 15.21
C TRP A 327 -4.22 -9.88 14.88
N ARG A 328 -4.61 -9.10 15.89
CA ARG A 328 -5.15 -7.74 15.66
C ARG A 328 -4.07 -6.80 15.11
N ARG A 329 -2.89 -6.83 15.73
CA ARG A 329 -1.72 -6.04 15.30
C ARG A 329 -1.28 -6.42 13.89
N LEU A 330 -1.35 -7.71 13.55
CA LEU A 330 -1.05 -8.19 12.20
C LEU A 330 -1.98 -7.59 11.14
N GLY A 331 -3.30 -7.65 11.35
CA GLY A 331 -4.23 -7.11 10.36
C GLY A 331 -4.20 -5.59 10.26
N ASP A 332 -3.98 -4.87 11.36
CA ASP A 332 -3.74 -3.42 11.32
C ASP A 332 -2.52 -3.07 10.45
N LEU A 333 -1.45 -3.86 10.55
CA LEU A 333 -0.24 -3.70 9.74
C LEU A 333 -0.50 -4.01 8.26
N LEU A 334 -1.19 -5.10 7.96
CA LEU A 334 -1.56 -5.49 6.59
C LEU A 334 -2.45 -4.43 5.94
N LEU A 335 -3.37 -3.81 6.70
CA LEU A 335 -4.21 -2.72 6.23
C LEU A 335 -3.38 -1.49 5.87
N LYS A 336 -2.44 -1.10 6.75
CA LYS A 336 -1.50 -0.01 6.47
C LYS A 336 -0.61 -0.28 5.25
N MET A 337 -0.25 -1.53 5.01
CA MET A 337 0.53 -1.94 3.84
C MET A 337 -0.31 -2.04 2.55
N GLY A 338 -1.63 -1.88 2.63
CA GLY A 338 -2.55 -2.04 1.51
C GLY A 338 -2.70 -3.48 1.03
N GLN A 339 -2.38 -4.48 1.87
CA GLN A 339 -2.49 -5.91 1.52
C GLN A 339 -3.91 -6.44 1.82
N LEU A 340 -4.91 -5.91 1.10
CA LEU A 340 -6.33 -6.10 1.42
C LEU A 340 -6.80 -7.56 1.30
N ASP A 341 -6.37 -8.29 0.27
CA ASP A 341 -6.78 -9.69 0.06
C ASP A 341 -6.31 -10.60 1.21
N LYS A 342 -5.15 -10.28 1.80
CA LYS A 342 -4.58 -11.05 2.91
C LYS A 342 -5.33 -10.84 4.22
N ILE A 343 -5.86 -9.64 4.40
CA ILE A 343 -6.72 -9.31 5.55
C ILE A 343 -7.99 -10.16 5.50
N GLU A 344 -8.55 -10.31 4.29
CA GLU A 344 -9.74 -11.12 4.07
C GLU A 344 -9.49 -12.60 4.41
N GLU A 345 -8.43 -13.19 3.85
CA GLU A 345 -8.06 -14.58 4.16
C GLU A 345 -7.82 -14.79 5.65
N LEU A 346 -7.02 -13.92 6.27
CA LEU A 346 -6.68 -13.99 7.69
C LEU A 346 -7.92 -13.95 8.58
N TYR A 347 -8.77 -12.93 8.40
CA TYR A 347 -9.91 -12.72 9.29
C TYR A 347 -11.07 -13.68 9.04
N ASN A 348 -11.24 -14.19 7.82
CA ASN A 348 -12.21 -15.27 7.57
C ASN A 348 -11.83 -16.57 8.30
N VAL A 349 -10.54 -16.91 8.35
CA VAL A 349 -10.06 -18.05 9.14
C VAL A 349 -10.28 -17.81 10.64
N LEU A 350 -9.89 -16.64 11.14
CA LEU A 350 -10.02 -16.30 12.56
C LEU A 350 -11.49 -16.23 13.03
N LEU A 351 -12.41 -15.73 12.19
CA LEU A 351 -13.85 -15.75 12.47
C LEU A 351 -14.41 -17.17 12.61
N GLY A 352 -13.89 -18.14 11.86
CA GLY A 352 -14.28 -19.54 11.98
C GLY A 352 -13.77 -20.22 13.26
N GLN A 353 -12.72 -19.66 13.88
CA GLN A 353 -12.04 -20.24 15.04
C GLN A 353 -12.48 -19.61 16.37
N THR A 354 -12.82 -18.31 16.39
CA THR A 354 -13.16 -17.61 17.63
C THR A 354 -14.63 -17.75 18.01
N SER A 355 -14.88 -17.94 19.31
CA SER A 355 -16.22 -17.84 19.91
C SER A 355 -16.44 -16.51 20.65
N ASP A 356 -15.41 -15.66 20.76
CA ASP A 356 -15.48 -14.37 21.45
C ASP A 356 -16.15 -13.32 20.55
N GLU A 357 -17.28 -12.77 21.02
CA GLU A 357 -18.04 -11.76 20.29
C GLU A 357 -17.27 -10.43 20.11
N SER A 358 -16.41 -10.05 21.05
CA SER A 358 -15.55 -8.86 20.91
C SER A 358 -14.51 -9.05 19.80
N GLU A 359 -13.93 -10.25 19.69
CA GLU A 359 -13.01 -10.57 18.60
C GLU A 359 -13.72 -10.60 17.25
N LYS A 360 -14.90 -11.25 17.16
CA LYS A 360 -15.70 -11.26 15.94
C LYS A 360 -16.06 -9.85 15.49
N GLN A 361 -16.47 -9.00 16.42
CA GLN A 361 -16.79 -7.60 16.14
C GLN A 361 -15.59 -6.86 15.54
N HIS A 362 -14.39 -7.06 16.09
CA HIS A 362 -13.17 -6.47 15.54
C HIS A 362 -12.86 -7.01 14.14
N TYR A 363 -12.91 -8.33 13.93
CA TYR A 363 -12.64 -8.95 12.63
C TYR A 363 -13.63 -8.51 11.56
N TYR A 364 -14.93 -8.44 11.87
CA TYR A 364 -15.93 -7.88 10.97
C TYR A 364 -15.67 -6.42 10.64
N ASN A 365 -15.25 -5.59 11.60
CA ASN A 365 -14.89 -4.20 11.30
C ASN A 365 -13.68 -4.11 10.37
N GLN A 366 -12.65 -4.93 10.57
CA GLN A 366 -11.47 -4.92 9.70
C GLN A 366 -11.77 -5.44 8.29
N LEU A 367 -12.59 -6.49 8.17
CA LEU A 367 -13.10 -6.96 6.87
C LEU A 367 -13.91 -5.87 6.17
N GLY A 368 -14.76 -5.15 6.91
CA GLY A 368 -15.47 -3.99 6.38
C GLY A 368 -14.52 -2.92 5.84
N CYS A 369 -13.44 -2.61 6.56
CA CYS A 369 -12.38 -1.70 6.09
C CYS A 369 -11.67 -2.23 4.84
N ALA A 370 -11.34 -3.52 4.80
CA ALA A 370 -10.66 -4.16 3.67
C ALA A 370 -11.50 -4.12 2.39
N HIS A 371 -12.76 -4.56 2.44
CA HIS A 371 -13.69 -4.49 1.30
C HIS A 371 -13.96 -3.04 0.87
N CYS A 372 -14.04 -2.09 1.81
CA CYS A 372 -14.15 -0.67 1.50
C CYS A 372 -12.89 -0.12 0.79
N GLY A 373 -11.74 -0.74 1.01
CA GLY A 373 -10.48 -0.48 0.29
C GLY A 373 -10.42 -1.15 -1.08
N GLN A 374 -11.00 -2.35 -1.23
CA GLN A 374 -11.10 -3.07 -2.51
C GLN A 374 -12.17 -2.47 -3.45
N GLY A 375 -13.07 -1.65 -2.91
CA GLY A 375 -14.19 -1.05 -3.65
C GLY A 375 -15.50 -1.83 -3.55
N ASP A 376 -15.53 -2.94 -2.80
CA ASP A 376 -16.70 -3.79 -2.57
C ASP A 376 -17.58 -3.22 -1.45
N TYR A 377 -18.21 -2.07 -1.73
CA TYR A 377 -18.92 -1.30 -0.71
C TYR A 377 -20.12 -2.02 -0.08
N ASP A 378 -20.83 -2.86 -0.84
CA ASP A 378 -21.98 -3.61 -0.33
C ASP A 378 -21.56 -4.65 0.73
N GLU A 379 -20.49 -5.40 0.46
CA GLU A 379 -19.90 -6.34 1.43
C GLU A 379 -19.32 -5.59 2.63
N ALA A 380 -18.63 -4.47 2.39
CA ALA A 380 -18.14 -3.62 3.47
C ALA A 380 -19.26 -3.20 4.44
N ILE A 381 -20.39 -2.74 3.89
CA ILE A 381 -21.57 -2.35 4.67
C ILE A 381 -22.16 -3.56 5.41
N TRP A 382 -22.20 -4.74 4.79
CA TRP A 382 -22.67 -5.97 5.43
C TRP A 382 -21.82 -6.31 6.66
N TYR A 383 -20.50 -6.30 6.52
CA TYR A 383 -19.56 -6.55 7.60
C TYR A 383 -19.66 -5.50 8.72
N PHE A 384 -19.72 -4.21 8.38
CA PHE A 384 -19.92 -3.16 9.39
C PHE A 384 -21.25 -3.31 10.13
N LYS A 385 -22.33 -3.72 9.45
CA LYS A 385 -23.62 -4.01 10.11
C LYS A 385 -23.53 -5.20 11.04
N LYS A 386 -22.83 -6.27 10.66
CA LYS A 386 -22.59 -7.42 11.56
C LYS A 386 -21.83 -7.02 12.82
N ALA A 387 -20.78 -6.22 12.68
CA ALA A 387 -20.06 -5.68 13.83
C ALA A 387 -20.96 -4.78 14.70
N THR A 388 -21.80 -3.95 14.08
CA THR A 388 -22.77 -3.08 14.79
C THR A 388 -23.81 -3.89 15.56
N GLU A 389 -24.35 -4.97 14.98
CA GLU A 389 -25.32 -5.85 15.64
C GLU A 389 -24.74 -6.45 16.94
N ILE A 390 -23.49 -6.90 16.91
CA ILE A 390 -22.80 -7.43 18.11
C ILE A 390 -22.66 -6.35 19.19
N GLN A 391 -22.26 -5.13 18.80
CA GLN A 391 -22.13 -4.01 19.72
C GLN A 391 -23.48 -3.59 20.33
N GLN A 392 -24.56 -3.56 19.54
CA GLN A 392 -25.90 -3.21 20.03
C GLN A 392 -26.41 -4.20 21.08
N ASN A 393 -26.02 -5.47 20.98
CA ASN A 393 -26.42 -6.50 21.94
C ASN A 393 -25.61 -6.45 23.25
N SER A 394 -24.43 -5.82 23.24
CA SER A 394 -23.48 -5.82 24.36
C SER A 394 -23.32 -4.46 25.06
N LEU A 395 -23.59 -3.36 24.35
CA LEU A 395 -23.36 -1.99 24.81
C LEU A 395 -24.68 -1.23 25.00
N CYS A 396 -24.65 -0.17 25.80
CA CYS A 396 -25.79 0.75 25.91
C CYS A 396 -25.96 1.57 24.62
N SER A 397 -27.18 2.03 24.34
CA SER A 397 -27.53 2.71 23.08
C SER A 397 -26.74 4.01 22.81
N ASN A 398 -26.14 4.62 23.84
CA ASN A 398 -25.34 5.83 23.72
C ASN A 398 -23.82 5.55 23.81
N HIS A 399 -23.38 4.29 23.66
CA HIS A 399 -21.96 3.97 23.76
C HIS A 399 -21.17 4.55 22.57
N PRO A 400 -20.04 5.25 22.78
CA PRO A 400 -19.25 5.84 21.69
C PRO A 400 -18.84 4.87 20.57
N ASP A 401 -18.58 3.61 20.90
CA ASP A 401 -18.23 2.57 19.91
C ASP A 401 -19.33 2.33 18.87
N LEU A 402 -20.61 2.47 19.25
CA LEU A 402 -21.72 2.40 18.29
C LEU A 402 -21.64 3.55 17.28
N ALA A 403 -21.28 4.75 17.73
CA ALA A 403 -21.09 5.89 16.84
C ALA A 403 -19.95 5.64 15.84
N THR A 404 -18.87 4.98 16.26
CA THR A 404 -17.77 4.60 15.35
C THR A 404 -18.25 3.63 14.27
N SER A 405 -19.11 2.66 14.62
CA SER A 405 -19.65 1.72 13.65
C SER A 405 -20.61 2.39 12.65
N TYR A 406 -21.52 3.25 13.12
CA TYR A 406 -22.35 4.07 12.24
C TYR A 406 -21.53 4.99 11.33
N ASN A 407 -20.41 5.52 11.85
CA ASN A 407 -19.50 6.33 11.05
C ASN A 407 -18.85 5.53 9.91
N ASN A 408 -18.43 4.28 10.17
CA ASN A 408 -17.86 3.40 9.12
C ASN A 408 -18.90 3.04 8.05
N ILE A 409 -20.14 2.74 8.46
CA ILE A 409 -21.26 2.53 7.53
C ILE A 409 -21.50 3.79 6.69
N GLY A 410 -21.48 4.97 7.31
CA GLY A 410 -21.62 6.25 6.63
C GLY A 410 -20.54 6.48 5.58
N LEU A 411 -19.27 6.21 5.91
CA LEU A 411 -18.15 6.30 4.98
C LEU A 411 -18.33 5.37 3.77
N ALA A 412 -18.75 4.11 3.99
CA ALA A 412 -18.98 3.15 2.91
C ALA A 412 -20.13 3.59 1.99
N TYR A 413 -21.27 4.04 2.55
CA TYR A 413 -22.35 4.61 1.74
C TYR A 413 -21.91 5.85 0.97
N GLY A 414 -21.05 6.70 1.56
CA GLY A 414 -20.50 7.88 0.91
C GLY A 414 -19.64 7.53 -0.29
N LYS A 415 -18.74 6.55 -0.17
CA LYS A 415 -17.93 6.03 -1.29
C LYS A 415 -18.78 5.37 -2.36
N MET A 416 -19.90 4.75 -1.98
CA MET A 416 -20.89 4.18 -2.90
C MET A 416 -21.77 5.23 -3.61
N GLY A 417 -21.65 6.52 -3.24
CA GLY A 417 -22.45 7.61 -3.81
C GLY A 417 -23.89 7.68 -3.29
N GLU A 418 -24.24 6.90 -2.25
CA GLU A 418 -25.54 6.90 -1.59
C GLU A 418 -25.59 7.95 -0.46
N TYR A 419 -25.40 9.22 -0.84
CA TYR A 419 -25.15 10.32 0.12
C TYR A 419 -26.25 10.50 1.18
N SER A 420 -27.52 10.24 0.85
CA SER A 420 -28.62 10.32 1.82
C SER A 420 -28.52 9.27 2.93
N LYS A 421 -28.12 8.04 2.60
CA LYS A 421 -27.91 6.96 3.59
C LYS A 421 -26.66 7.23 4.41
N ALA A 422 -25.62 7.74 3.76
CA ALA A 422 -24.40 8.16 4.43
C ALA A 422 -24.69 9.26 5.48
N LEU A 423 -25.47 10.28 5.10
CA LEU A 423 -25.84 11.38 5.99
C LEU A 423 -26.62 10.87 7.20
N SER A 424 -27.65 10.05 6.98
CA SER A 424 -28.42 9.44 8.07
C SER A 424 -27.51 8.65 9.03
N SER A 425 -26.56 7.87 8.53
CA SER A 425 -25.63 7.11 9.37
C SER A 425 -24.71 8.02 10.19
N HIS A 426 -24.19 9.10 9.61
CA HIS A 426 -23.35 10.06 10.35
C HIS A 426 -24.15 10.93 11.34
N GLU A 427 -25.42 11.24 11.05
CA GLU A 427 -26.31 11.95 11.97
C GLU A 427 -26.62 11.10 13.20
N GLU A 428 -26.89 9.80 13.03
CA GLU A 428 -27.05 8.86 14.16
C GLU A 428 -25.76 8.78 15.00
N ALA A 429 -24.59 8.67 14.35
CA ALA A 429 -23.30 8.69 15.04
C ALA A 429 -23.06 10.00 15.82
N LEU A 430 -23.44 11.14 15.24
CA LEU A 430 -23.34 12.43 15.89
C LEU A 430 -24.28 12.52 17.10
N GLU A 431 -25.53 12.08 16.99
CA GLU A 431 -26.50 12.11 18.11
C GLU A 431 -26.01 11.27 19.30
N ILE A 432 -25.46 10.08 19.04
CA ILE A 432 -24.87 9.23 20.08
C ILE A 432 -23.72 9.96 20.78
N ARG A 433 -22.80 10.56 20.01
CA ARG A 433 -21.64 11.30 20.55
C ARG A 433 -22.07 12.55 21.31
N GLU A 434 -23.07 13.29 20.86
CA GLU A 434 -23.60 14.48 21.55
C GLU A 434 -24.22 14.14 22.90
N LYS A 435 -24.84 12.95 23.05
CA LYS A 435 -25.36 12.47 24.33
C LYS A 435 -24.28 11.94 25.26
N ALA A 436 -23.22 11.33 24.71
CA ALA A 436 -22.20 10.63 25.48
C ALA A 436 -21.00 11.51 25.87
N LEU A 437 -20.70 12.55 25.10
CA LEU A 437 -19.45 13.31 25.19
C LEU A 437 -19.70 14.78 25.53
N ARG A 438 -18.64 15.46 26.01
CA ARG A 438 -18.68 16.92 26.22
C ARG A 438 -18.67 17.65 24.88
N SER A 439 -19.26 18.84 24.82
CA SER A 439 -19.43 19.63 23.58
C SER A 439 -18.14 20.01 22.85
N ASN A 440 -16.98 19.93 23.51
CA ASN A 440 -15.67 20.17 22.93
C ASN A 440 -14.86 18.87 22.69
N HIS A 441 -15.48 17.69 22.75
CA HIS A 441 -14.75 16.44 22.54
C HIS A 441 -14.29 16.30 21.07
N PRO A 442 -13.04 15.88 20.79
CA PRO A 442 -12.52 15.72 19.43
C PRO A 442 -13.40 14.86 18.51
N ASP A 443 -13.99 13.79 19.01
CA ASP A 443 -14.89 12.92 18.24
C ASP A 443 -16.13 13.64 17.68
N LEU A 444 -16.62 14.70 18.35
CA LEU A 444 -17.68 15.55 17.80
C LEU A 444 -17.18 16.34 16.59
N GLY A 445 -15.94 16.85 16.66
CA GLY A 445 -15.27 17.49 15.53
C GLY A 445 -15.20 16.55 14.33
N GLN A 446 -14.75 15.31 14.54
CA GLN A 446 -14.71 14.28 13.49
C GLN A 446 -16.10 14.02 12.87
N SER A 447 -17.16 13.94 13.69
CA SER A 447 -18.52 13.78 13.19
C SER A 447 -18.96 14.96 12.33
N TYR A 448 -18.72 16.20 12.78
CA TYR A 448 -19.02 17.39 12.00
C TYR A 448 -18.21 17.43 10.69
N ASN A 449 -16.94 17.02 10.73
CA ASN A 449 -16.11 16.93 9.55
C ASN A 449 -16.68 15.96 8.49
N ASN A 450 -17.13 14.77 8.90
CA ASN A 450 -17.68 13.77 7.98
C ASN A 450 -19.02 14.21 7.39
N ILE A 451 -19.88 14.84 8.19
CA ILE A 451 -21.13 15.45 7.69
C ILE A 451 -20.82 16.61 6.72
N GLY A 452 -19.82 17.44 7.04
CA GLY A 452 -19.36 18.51 6.17
C GLY A 452 -18.89 18.00 4.81
N LEU A 453 -18.18 16.87 4.79
CA LEU A 453 -17.72 16.20 3.56
C LEU A 453 -18.89 15.75 2.69
N LEU A 454 -19.92 15.16 3.29
CA LEU A 454 -21.11 14.78 2.54
C LEU A 454 -21.85 15.97 1.96
N TYR A 455 -22.03 17.05 2.74
CA TYR A 455 -22.62 18.27 2.21
C TYR A 455 -21.79 18.89 1.08
N ASN A 456 -20.47 18.78 1.14
CA ASN A 456 -19.58 19.20 0.06
C ASN A 456 -19.80 18.37 -1.22
N HIS A 457 -19.87 17.04 -1.09
CA HIS A 457 -20.18 16.14 -2.22
C HIS A 457 -21.59 16.33 -2.78
N MET A 458 -22.54 16.76 -1.95
CA MET A 458 -23.91 17.09 -2.35
C MET A 458 -24.05 18.51 -2.94
N GLY A 459 -22.97 19.30 -3.02
CA GLY A 459 -23.01 20.67 -3.55
C GLY A 459 -23.66 21.70 -2.61
N GLU A 460 -23.93 21.32 -1.36
CA GLU A 460 -24.54 22.15 -0.32
C GLU A 460 -23.44 22.93 0.44
N TYR A 461 -22.65 23.71 -0.28
CA TYR A 461 -21.39 24.30 0.19
C TYR A 461 -21.54 25.15 1.47
N SER A 462 -22.64 25.89 1.60
CA SER A 462 -22.93 26.69 2.80
C SER A 462 -23.08 25.82 4.06
N LYS A 463 -23.71 24.65 3.94
CA LYS A 463 -23.83 23.70 5.05
C LYS A 463 -22.48 23.04 5.33
N ALA A 464 -21.75 22.63 4.30
CA ALA A 464 -20.41 22.07 4.44
C ALA A 464 -19.48 23.02 5.23
N LEU A 465 -19.42 24.30 4.85
CA LEU A 465 -18.65 25.32 5.56
C LEU A 465 -19.10 25.50 7.02
N SER A 466 -20.40 25.42 7.30
CA SER A 466 -20.92 25.51 8.67
C SER A 466 -20.40 24.37 9.55
N TYR A 467 -20.49 23.13 9.05
CA TYR A 467 -20.02 21.94 9.78
C TYR A 467 -18.49 21.92 9.93
N TYR A 468 -17.73 22.24 8.89
CA TYR A 468 -16.27 22.34 9.00
C TYR A 468 -15.80 23.45 9.94
N LYS A 469 -16.55 24.55 10.05
CA LYS A 469 -16.27 25.60 11.04
C LYS A 469 -16.50 25.13 12.48
N LYS A 470 -17.52 24.29 12.72
CA LYS A 470 -17.75 23.69 14.04
C LYS A 470 -16.62 22.74 14.43
N ASP A 471 -16.17 21.90 13.50
CA ASP A 471 -14.98 21.05 13.68
C ASP A 471 -13.74 21.90 14.01
N LEU A 472 -13.46 22.92 13.19
CA LEU A 472 -12.34 23.83 13.42
C LEU A 472 -12.42 24.52 14.79
N GLU A 473 -13.59 24.96 15.23
CA GLU A 473 -13.79 25.58 16.54
C GLU A 473 -13.47 24.61 17.69
N ILE A 474 -13.90 23.34 17.58
CA ILE A 474 -13.57 22.31 18.57
C ILE A 474 -12.05 22.07 18.61
N CYS A 475 -11.42 21.89 17.44
CA CYS A 475 -9.98 21.70 17.35
C CYS A 475 -9.21 22.90 17.94
N GLN A 476 -9.61 24.13 17.64
CA GLN A 476 -8.96 25.34 18.18
C GLN A 476 -9.07 25.46 19.70
N LYS A 477 -10.17 24.98 20.30
CA LYS A 477 -10.37 24.99 21.75
C LYS A 477 -9.62 23.88 22.49
N THR A 478 -9.32 22.77 21.81
CA THR A 478 -8.81 21.55 22.47
C THR A 478 -7.37 21.21 22.12
N LEU A 479 -6.87 21.70 20.99
CA LEU A 479 -5.55 21.34 20.47
C LEU A 479 -4.61 22.55 20.48
N PRO A 480 -3.28 22.32 20.55
CA PRO A 480 -2.29 23.37 20.37
C PRO A 480 -2.43 24.08 19.01
N PRO A 481 -2.03 25.37 18.90
CA PRO A 481 -2.25 26.20 17.71
C PRO A 481 -1.74 25.64 16.37
N ASN A 482 -0.74 24.75 16.38
CA ASN A 482 -0.17 24.14 15.18
C ASN A 482 -0.43 22.63 15.10
N HIS A 483 -1.42 22.10 15.83
CA HIS A 483 -1.72 20.67 15.78
C HIS A 483 -2.15 20.24 14.36
N PRO A 484 -1.66 19.10 13.82
CA PRO A 484 -1.96 18.63 12.46
C PRO A 484 -3.45 18.54 12.10
N HIS A 485 -4.33 18.22 13.07
CA HIS A 485 -5.78 18.20 12.84
C HIS A 485 -6.35 19.56 12.40
N LEU A 486 -5.77 20.69 12.85
CA LEU A 486 -6.16 22.02 12.38
C LEU A 486 -5.89 22.18 10.88
N ALA A 487 -4.78 21.61 10.39
CA ALA A 487 -4.46 21.62 8.97
C ALA A 487 -5.50 20.84 8.15
N THR A 488 -5.99 19.71 8.67
CA THR A 488 -7.09 18.95 8.04
C THR A 488 -8.36 19.79 7.92
N SER A 489 -8.79 20.46 8.99
CA SER A 489 -9.99 21.32 8.94
C SER A 489 -9.81 22.48 7.95
N TYR A 490 -8.63 23.11 7.90
CA TYR A 490 -8.35 24.17 6.92
C TYR A 490 -8.33 23.64 5.48
N ASN A 491 -7.75 22.46 5.23
CA ASN A 491 -7.78 21.81 3.92
C ASN A 491 -9.21 21.52 3.45
N ASN A 492 -10.09 21.09 4.36
CA ASN A 492 -11.48 20.80 4.03
C ASN A 492 -12.28 22.07 3.71
N ILE A 493 -12.08 23.14 4.49
CA ILE A 493 -12.65 24.46 4.19
C ILE A 493 -12.15 24.99 2.84
N ALA A 494 -10.85 24.86 2.57
CA ALA A 494 -10.25 25.24 1.30
C ALA A 494 -10.86 24.45 0.12
N GLY A 495 -11.08 23.15 0.30
CA GLY A 495 -11.75 22.30 -0.70
C GLY A 495 -13.16 22.76 -1.04
N VAL A 496 -13.93 23.26 -0.07
CA VAL A 496 -15.24 23.86 -0.35
C VAL A 496 -15.10 25.15 -1.15
N TYR A 497 -14.19 26.05 -0.77
CA TYR A 497 -13.93 27.27 -1.54
C TYR A 497 -13.44 26.97 -2.96
N TYR A 498 -12.63 25.93 -3.13
CA TYR A 498 -12.17 25.46 -4.44
C TYR A 498 -13.35 24.99 -5.31
N LYS A 499 -14.30 24.23 -4.75
CA LYS A 499 -15.52 23.79 -5.46
C LYS A 499 -16.51 24.92 -5.77
N MET A 500 -16.41 26.03 -5.06
CA MET A 500 -17.15 27.27 -5.33
C MET A 500 -16.41 28.20 -6.30
N ASP A 501 -15.33 27.74 -6.93
CA ASP A 501 -14.42 28.50 -7.81
C ASP A 501 -13.81 29.76 -7.14
N GLU A 502 -13.77 29.80 -5.80
CA GLU A 502 -13.12 30.86 -5.03
C GLU A 502 -11.64 30.52 -4.77
N TYR A 503 -10.90 30.25 -5.85
CA TYR A 503 -9.54 29.66 -5.81
C TYR A 503 -8.55 30.45 -4.95
N SER A 504 -8.59 31.79 -4.95
CA SER A 504 -7.70 32.59 -4.11
C SER A 504 -7.94 32.39 -2.61
N LYS A 505 -9.21 32.21 -2.20
CA LYS A 505 -9.52 31.88 -0.80
C LYS A 505 -9.12 30.45 -0.48
N ALA A 506 -9.39 29.51 -1.39
CA ALA A 506 -8.97 28.13 -1.24
C ALA A 506 -7.45 28.04 -1.04
N LEU A 507 -6.66 28.69 -1.90
CA LEU A 507 -5.20 28.74 -1.81
C LEU A 507 -4.74 29.29 -0.45
N SER A 508 -5.33 30.40 0.03
CA SER A 508 -4.97 30.96 1.34
C SER A 508 -5.20 29.98 2.50
N PHE A 509 -6.27 29.18 2.46
CA PHE A 509 -6.54 28.16 3.46
C PHE A 509 -5.64 26.93 3.31
N TYR A 510 -5.34 26.50 2.07
CA TYR A 510 -4.38 25.43 1.81
C TYR A 510 -2.96 25.81 2.26
N GLU A 511 -2.53 27.04 2.03
CA GLU A 511 -1.23 27.55 2.50
C GLU A 511 -1.14 27.57 4.03
N LYS A 512 -2.22 27.96 4.73
CA LYS A 512 -2.29 27.86 6.20
C LYS A 512 -2.18 26.42 6.69
N ALA A 513 -2.86 25.48 6.03
CA ALA A 513 -2.74 24.06 6.35
C ALA A 513 -1.32 23.54 6.15
N LEU A 514 -0.68 23.92 5.02
CA LEU A 514 0.71 23.59 4.74
C LEU A 514 1.65 24.18 5.79
N GLU A 515 1.48 25.44 6.18
CA GLU A 515 2.31 26.10 7.20
C GLU A 515 2.25 25.38 8.55
N ILE A 516 1.05 24.97 8.97
CA ILE A 516 0.84 24.18 10.19
C ILE A 516 1.60 22.86 10.09
N CYS A 517 1.40 22.11 9.00
CA CYS A 517 2.08 20.85 8.78
C CYS A 517 3.61 21.03 8.74
N GLN A 518 4.14 22.07 8.10
CA GLN A 518 5.59 22.33 8.04
C GLN A 518 6.19 22.63 9.42
N LYS A 519 5.41 23.23 10.33
CA LYS A 519 5.87 23.58 11.68
C LYS A 519 5.82 22.41 12.66
N THR A 520 4.98 21.41 12.42
CA THR A 520 4.74 20.34 13.40
C THR A 520 4.98 18.93 12.90
N LEU A 521 5.08 18.74 11.59
CA LEU A 521 5.32 17.45 10.98
C LEU A 521 6.69 17.45 10.31
N PRO A 522 7.38 16.30 10.33
CA PRO A 522 8.63 16.15 9.60
C PRO A 522 8.49 16.44 8.10
N SER A 523 9.59 16.80 7.45
CA SER A 523 9.62 17.30 6.06
C SER A 523 9.04 16.36 4.99
N ASN A 524 8.95 15.07 5.30
CA ASN A 524 8.43 14.01 4.43
C ASN A 524 7.17 13.34 4.99
N HIS A 525 6.48 13.96 5.95
CA HIS A 525 5.22 13.40 6.45
C HIS A 525 4.14 13.38 5.34
N PRO A 526 3.35 12.30 5.18
CA PRO A 526 2.33 12.19 4.11
C PRO A 526 1.32 13.35 4.05
N HIS A 527 0.97 13.96 5.19
CA HIS A 527 0.10 15.15 5.23
C HIS A 527 0.68 16.37 4.49
N LEU A 528 2.02 16.51 4.42
CA LEU A 528 2.65 17.55 3.60
C LEU A 528 2.41 17.27 2.11
N ALA A 529 2.55 16.01 1.68
CA ALA A 529 2.24 15.63 0.29
C ALA A 529 0.77 15.92 -0.07
N THR A 530 -0.17 15.63 0.83
CA THR A 530 -1.58 15.99 0.63
C THR A 530 -1.77 17.49 0.49
N SER A 531 -1.12 18.29 1.34
CA SER A 531 -1.21 19.76 1.30
C SER A 531 -0.61 20.33 0.01
N TYR A 532 0.56 19.86 -0.41
CA TYR A 532 1.18 20.24 -1.69
C TYR A 532 0.32 19.85 -2.89
N ASN A 533 -0.29 18.66 -2.88
CA ASN A 533 -1.20 18.24 -3.95
C ASN A 533 -2.42 19.17 -4.06
N ASN A 534 -3.04 19.54 -2.93
CA ASN A 534 -4.17 20.45 -2.92
C ASN A 534 -3.81 21.86 -3.44
N ILE A 535 -2.63 22.36 -3.05
CA ILE A 535 -2.09 23.62 -3.57
C ILE A 535 -1.82 23.51 -5.08
N GLY A 536 -1.27 22.38 -5.52
CA GLY A 536 -1.04 22.10 -6.93
C GLY A 536 -2.32 22.17 -7.76
N LEU A 537 -3.40 21.53 -7.29
CA LEU A 537 -4.72 21.61 -7.93
C LEU A 537 -5.24 23.05 -8.00
N ALA A 538 -5.09 23.83 -6.94
CA ALA A 538 -5.50 25.24 -6.93
C ALA A 538 -4.70 26.09 -7.93
N TYR A 539 -3.39 25.85 -8.07
CA TYR A 539 -2.58 26.53 -9.07
C TYR A 539 -2.93 26.12 -10.50
N ASP A 540 -3.23 24.83 -10.73
CA ASP A 540 -3.62 24.31 -12.05
C ASP A 540 -4.90 24.98 -12.56
N THR A 541 -5.94 25.10 -11.71
CA THR A 541 -7.19 25.80 -12.09
C THR A 541 -7.02 27.30 -12.26
N MET A 542 -6.05 27.91 -11.56
CA MET A 542 -5.69 29.31 -11.74
C MET A 542 -4.82 29.57 -13.00
N GLY A 543 -4.42 28.52 -13.72
CA GLY A 543 -3.55 28.62 -14.91
C GLY A 543 -2.07 28.81 -14.58
N GLU A 544 -1.67 28.64 -13.32
CA GLU A 544 -0.29 28.79 -12.83
C GLU A 544 0.46 27.44 -12.92
N TYR A 545 0.49 26.86 -14.12
CA TYR A 545 0.87 25.46 -14.34
C TYR A 545 2.26 25.08 -13.82
N SER A 546 3.26 25.98 -13.92
CA SER A 546 4.60 25.72 -13.38
C SER A 546 4.62 25.57 -11.85
N LYS A 547 3.78 26.35 -11.13
CA LYS A 547 3.63 26.22 -9.68
C LYS A 547 2.85 24.98 -9.30
N ALA A 548 1.84 24.63 -10.11
CA ALA A 548 1.08 23.40 -9.96
C ALA A 548 2.00 22.16 -10.04
N LEU A 549 2.76 22.07 -11.13
CA LEU A 549 3.69 20.96 -11.35
C LEU A 549 4.73 20.86 -10.24
N SER A 550 5.36 21.98 -9.85
CA SER A 550 6.33 21.99 -8.73
C SER A 550 5.72 21.51 -7.41
N SER A 551 4.45 21.82 -7.15
CA SER A 551 3.75 21.37 -5.95
C SER A 551 3.44 19.87 -6.02
N HIS A 552 2.97 19.37 -7.17
CA HIS A 552 2.71 17.94 -7.37
C HIS A 552 3.99 17.10 -7.33
N GLU A 553 5.10 17.58 -7.90
CA GLU A 553 6.40 16.91 -7.84
C GLU A 553 6.93 16.79 -6.41
N LYS A 554 6.79 17.86 -5.59
CA LYS A 554 7.12 17.79 -4.16
C LYS A 554 6.26 16.77 -3.42
N ALA A 555 4.97 16.70 -3.73
CA ALA A 555 4.08 15.70 -3.13
C ALA A 555 4.47 14.26 -3.53
N LEU A 556 4.87 14.05 -4.78
CA LEU A 556 5.38 12.77 -5.27
C LEU A 556 6.68 12.40 -4.56
N GLU A 557 7.66 13.31 -4.47
CA GLU A 557 8.95 13.09 -3.82
C GLU A 557 8.78 12.65 -2.35
N ILE A 558 7.87 13.30 -1.62
CA ILE A 558 7.56 12.94 -0.23
C ILE A 558 7.00 11.52 -0.14
N ARG A 559 6.08 11.15 -1.03
CA ARG A 559 5.45 9.82 -1.04
C ARG A 559 6.43 8.72 -1.47
N GLU A 560 7.27 8.96 -2.47
CA GLU A 560 8.29 8.01 -2.93
C GLU A 560 9.33 7.69 -1.84
N LYS A 561 9.59 8.65 -0.94
CA LYS A 561 10.48 8.45 0.21
C LYS A 561 9.84 7.68 1.37
N THR A 562 8.52 7.67 1.48
CA THR A 562 7.81 7.17 2.67
C THR A 562 6.95 5.93 2.44
N LEU A 563 6.62 5.62 1.18
CA LEU A 563 5.70 4.54 0.83
C LEU A 563 6.37 3.50 -0.07
N PRO A 564 5.94 2.22 -0.01
CA PRO A 564 6.37 1.20 -0.96
C PRO A 564 6.13 1.63 -2.42
N ALA A 565 6.97 1.17 -3.35
CA ALA A 565 6.94 1.59 -4.75
C ALA A 565 5.57 1.38 -5.45
N ASN A 566 4.78 0.43 -4.98
CA ASN A 566 3.46 0.11 -5.52
C ASN A 566 2.31 0.74 -4.72
N HIS A 567 2.56 1.61 -3.73
CA HIS A 567 1.49 2.13 -2.88
C HIS A 567 0.46 2.99 -3.67
N PRO A 568 -0.87 2.83 -3.46
CA PRO A 568 -1.91 3.56 -4.21
C PRO A 568 -1.79 5.09 -4.20
N ASP A 569 -1.28 5.69 -3.13
CA ASP A 569 -1.04 7.14 -3.03
C ASP A 569 -0.03 7.66 -4.07
N LEU A 570 0.91 6.82 -4.52
CA LEU A 570 1.83 7.18 -5.62
C LEU A 570 1.06 7.30 -6.93
N ALA A 571 0.14 6.38 -7.21
CA ALA A 571 -0.73 6.47 -8.38
C ALA A 571 -1.57 7.76 -8.39
N THR A 572 -2.04 8.21 -7.22
CA THR A 572 -2.75 9.49 -7.09
C THR A 572 -1.84 10.68 -7.44
N SER A 573 -0.59 10.69 -6.99
CA SER A 573 0.37 11.74 -7.37
C SER A 573 0.63 11.76 -8.87
N TYR A 574 0.87 10.60 -9.47
CA TYR A 574 1.10 10.47 -10.91
C TYR A 574 -0.13 10.91 -11.73
N ASN A 575 -1.34 10.63 -11.25
CA ASN A 575 -2.56 11.12 -11.89
C ASN A 575 -2.67 12.66 -11.86
N ASN A 576 -2.34 13.31 -10.74
CA ASN A 576 -2.37 14.78 -10.65
C ASN A 576 -1.30 15.42 -11.55
N ILE A 577 -0.10 14.84 -11.59
CA ILE A 577 0.97 15.28 -12.51
C ILE A 577 0.53 15.10 -13.97
N GLY A 578 -0.12 13.98 -14.29
CA GLY A 578 -0.65 13.72 -15.62
C GLY A 578 -1.69 14.76 -16.04
N LEU A 579 -2.60 15.12 -15.13
CA LEU A 579 -3.57 16.19 -15.36
C LEU A 579 -2.89 17.54 -15.63
N ALA A 580 -1.90 17.92 -14.83
CA ALA A 580 -1.15 19.17 -15.02
C ALA A 580 -0.39 19.19 -16.36
N TYR A 581 0.16 18.05 -16.80
CA TYR A 581 0.76 17.97 -18.14
C TYR A 581 -0.28 18.07 -19.26
N ASP A 582 -1.48 17.51 -19.08
CA ASP A 582 -2.54 17.62 -20.09
C ASP A 582 -3.04 19.06 -20.24
N THR A 583 -3.24 19.77 -19.13
CA THR A 583 -3.64 21.19 -19.14
C THR A 583 -2.58 22.08 -19.80
N MET A 584 -1.29 21.71 -19.67
CA MET A 584 -0.17 22.36 -20.37
C MET A 584 -0.06 21.98 -21.87
N GLY A 585 -0.83 21.01 -22.36
CA GLY A 585 -0.71 20.48 -23.73
C GLY A 585 0.46 19.50 -23.94
N GLU A 586 1.15 19.10 -22.87
CA GLU A 586 2.26 18.15 -22.88
C GLU A 586 1.74 16.69 -22.86
N HIS A 587 0.86 16.36 -23.81
CA HIS A 587 0.10 15.10 -23.82
C HIS A 587 0.95 13.81 -23.70
N PRO A 588 2.15 13.68 -24.30
CA PRO A 588 2.99 12.50 -24.11
C PRO A 588 3.44 12.29 -22.65
N LYS A 589 3.74 13.37 -21.92
CA LYS A 589 4.09 13.31 -20.50
C LYS A 589 2.88 13.02 -19.63
N ALA A 590 1.72 13.55 -20.01
CA ALA A 590 0.44 13.24 -19.38
C ALA A 590 0.12 11.74 -19.47
N LEU A 591 0.19 11.17 -20.69
CA LEU A 591 -0.01 9.74 -20.92
C LEU A 591 0.98 8.90 -20.11
N SER A 592 2.29 9.20 -20.15
CA SER A 592 3.29 8.45 -19.39
C SER A 592 3.02 8.49 -17.87
N SER A 593 2.54 9.61 -17.34
CA SER A 593 2.21 9.74 -15.92
C SER A 593 0.96 8.91 -15.56
N HIS A 594 -0.09 8.97 -16.38
CA HIS A 594 -1.29 8.15 -16.16
C HIS A 594 -1.04 6.65 -16.36
N GLU A 595 -0.15 6.26 -17.27
CA GLU A 595 0.27 4.87 -17.48
C GLU A 595 1.02 4.33 -16.26
N LYS A 596 1.93 5.12 -15.66
CA LYS A 596 2.57 4.74 -14.38
C LYS A 596 1.56 4.60 -13.24
N ALA A 597 0.58 5.52 -13.16
CA ALA A 597 -0.48 5.41 -12.17
C ALA A 597 -1.30 4.12 -12.35
N LEU A 598 -1.59 3.75 -13.60
CA LEU A 598 -2.28 2.51 -13.94
C LEU A 598 -1.45 1.28 -13.57
N GLU A 599 -0.16 1.24 -13.90
CA GLU A 599 0.76 0.14 -13.56
C GLU A 599 0.83 -0.11 -12.04
N ILE A 600 0.92 0.96 -11.24
CA ILE A 600 0.91 0.86 -9.78
C ILE A 600 -0.41 0.26 -9.28
N GLN A 601 -1.54 0.68 -9.85
CA GLN A 601 -2.86 0.15 -9.50
C GLN A 601 -3.00 -1.32 -9.92
N GLU A 602 -2.52 -1.71 -11.11
CA GLU A 602 -2.52 -3.10 -11.61
C GLU A 602 -1.79 -4.05 -10.66
N ASN A 603 -0.75 -3.57 -9.99
CA ASN A 603 0.03 -4.35 -9.03
C ASN A 603 -0.58 -4.39 -7.61
N THR A 604 -1.61 -3.60 -7.30
CA THR A 604 -2.11 -3.45 -5.91
C THR A 604 -3.60 -3.57 -5.69
N LEU A 605 -4.41 -3.37 -6.72
CA LEU A 605 -5.86 -3.36 -6.59
C LEU A 605 -6.47 -4.46 -7.47
N PRO A 606 -7.60 -5.07 -7.05
CA PRO A 606 -8.35 -6.01 -7.88
C PRO A 606 -8.75 -5.38 -9.22
N PHE A 607 -8.69 -6.09 -10.34
CA PHE A 607 -8.90 -5.54 -11.70
C PHE A 607 -10.24 -4.80 -11.90
N ASN A 608 -11.24 -5.07 -11.07
CA ASN A 608 -12.53 -4.37 -11.07
C ASN A 608 -12.52 -3.06 -10.25
N HIS A 609 -11.47 -2.72 -9.51
CA HIS A 609 -11.47 -1.57 -8.61
C HIS A 609 -11.77 -0.24 -9.34
N PRO A 610 -12.64 0.65 -8.80
CA PRO A 610 -13.03 1.91 -9.46
C PRO A 610 -11.87 2.83 -9.90
N ASN A 611 -10.75 2.81 -9.18
CA ASN A 611 -9.54 3.56 -9.55
C ASN A 611 -8.98 3.20 -10.94
N PHE A 612 -9.11 1.95 -11.42
CA PHE A 612 -8.72 1.58 -12.79
C PHE A 612 -9.52 2.36 -13.82
N ALA A 613 -10.84 2.43 -13.60
CA ALA A 613 -11.72 3.19 -14.47
C ALA A 613 -11.39 4.68 -14.44
N GLN A 614 -10.97 5.23 -13.31
CA GLN A 614 -10.51 6.62 -13.23
C GLN A 614 -9.24 6.85 -14.07
N SER A 615 -8.26 5.97 -13.98
CA SER A 615 -7.02 6.06 -14.78
C SER A 615 -7.33 5.95 -16.28
N TYR A 616 -8.19 5.01 -16.70
CA TYR A 616 -8.66 4.95 -18.09
C TYR A 616 -9.43 6.20 -18.53
N ASN A 617 -10.27 6.76 -17.65
CA ASN A 617 -10.97 8.02 -17.94
C ASN A 617 -9.98 9.18 -18.11
N ASN A 618 -8.92 9.26 -17.31
CA ASN A 618 -7.90 10.29 -17.45
C ASN A 618 -7.14 10.15 -18.78
N ILE A 619 -6.71 8.94 -19.13
CA ILE A 619 -6.07 8.63 -20.43
C ILE A 619 -7.00 8.99 -21.60
N GLY A 620 -8.28 8.62 -21.50
CA GLY A 620 -9.30 8.97 -22.48
C GLY A 620 -9.48 10.48 -22.64
N SER A 621 -9.39 11.22 -21.53
CA SER A 621 -9.45 12.69 -21.52
C SER A 621 -8.25 13.30 -22.22
N VAL A 622 -7.03 12.79 -22.01
CA VAL A 622 -5.83 13.23 -22.76
C VAL A 622 -6.00 13.00 -24.26
N TYR A 623 -6.49 11.82 -24.67
CA TYR A 623 -6.76 11.57 -26.09
C TYR A 623 -7.86 12.47 -26.66
N TYR A 624 -8.86 12.84 -25.86
CA TYR A 624 -9.87 13.82 -26.24
C TYR A 624 -9.23 15.22 -26.42
N SER A 625 -8.36 15.66 -25.51
CA SER A 625 -7.57 16.89 -25.64
C SER A 625 -6.71 16.90 -26.91
N MET A 626 -6.13 15.76 -27.27
CA MET A 626 -5.40 15.55 -28.53
C MET A 626 -6.30 15.48 -29.79
N LYS A 627 -7.63 15.58 -29.63
CA LYS A 627 -8.64 15.38 -30.69
C LYS A 627 -8.62 13.99 -31.33
N ASN A 628 -8.02 13.01 -30.66
CA ASN A 628 -8.07 11.61 -31.06
C ASN A 628 -9.31 10.94 -30.46
N TYR A 629 -10.47 11.28 -31.00
CA TYR A 629 -11.77 10.83 -30.49
C TYR A 629 -11.93 9.31 -30.50
N SER A 630 -11.33 8.62 -31.46
CA SER A 630 -11.37 7.14 -31.54
C SER A 630 -10.69 6.47 -30.35
N LYS A 631 -9.49 6.93 -29.97
CA LYS A 631 -8.80 6.44 -28.78
C LYS A 631 -9.46 6.91 -27.49
N ALA A 632 -9.97 8.14 -27.47
CA ALA A 632 -10.72 8.65 -26.32
C ALA A 632 -11.92 7.74 -26.00
N LEU A 633 -12.74 7.41 -27.00
CA LEU A 633 -13.86 6.48 -26.84
C LEU A 633 -13.41 5.10 -26.39
N LEU A 634 -12.34 4.53 -26.97
CA LEU A 634 -11.81 3.23 -26.55
C LEU A 634 -11.48 3.20 -25.05
N PHE A 635 -10.80 4.23 -24.54
CA PHE A 635 -10.44 4.30 -23.13
C PHE A 635 -11.63 4.63 -22.22
N PHE A 636 -12.56 5.47 -22.68
CA PHE A 636 -13.82 5.69 -21.96
C PHE A 636 -14.70 4.43 -21.91
N GLU A 637 -14.71 3.59 -22.95
CA GLU A 637 -15.41 2.31 -22.96
C GLU A 637 -14.79 1.32 -21.96
N LYS A 638 -13.45 1.23 -21.90
CA LYS A 638 -12.75 0.46 -20.85
C LYS A 638 -13.11 0.95 -19.44
N SER A 639 -13.11 2.27 -19.25
CA SER A 639 -13.55 2.88 -17.98
C SER A 639 -14.99 2.51 -17.63
N LEU A 640 -15.88 2.54 -18.64
CA LEU A 640 -17.29 2.23 -18.47
C LEU A 640 -17.50 0.77 -18.06
N GLU A 641 -16.79 -0.17 -18.70
CA GLU A 641 -16.87 -1.59 -18.38
C GLU A 641 -16.47 -1.85 -16.92
N VAL A 642 -15.39 -1.22 -16.44
CA VAL A 642 -14.93 -1.38 -15.06
C VAL A 642 -15.92 -0.74 -14.08
N TYR A 643 -16.37 0.49 -14.32
CA TYR A 643 -17.36 1.13 -13.43
C TYR A 643 -18.69 0.39 -13.38
N GLN A 644 -19.16 -0.20 -14.48
CA GLN A 644 -20.41 -0.98 -14.50
C GLN A 644 -20.31 -2.27 -13.68
N LYS A 645 -19.11 -2.83 -13.51
CA LYS A 645 -18.87 -4.03 -12.70
C LYS A 645 -18.65 -3.71 -11.22
N SER A 646 -18.14 -2.52 -10.89
CA SER A 646 -17.66 -2.19 -9.54
C SER A 646 -18.50 -1.20 -8.77
N LEU A 647 -19.31 -0.40 -9.45
CA LEU A 647 -20.10 0.63 -8.82
C LEU A 647 -21.60 0.39 -9.08
N PRO A 648 -22.48 0.86 -8.18
CA PRO A 648 -23.90 0.86 -8.45
C PRO A 648 -24.20 1.58 -9.76
N LEU A 649 -25.24 1.13 -10.48
CA LEU A 649 -25.66 1.68 -11.78
C LEU A 649 -25.93 3.20 -11.79
N ARG A 650 -26.09 3.80 -10.60
CA ARG A 650 -26.37 5.23 -10.40
C ARG A 650 -25.22 5.98 -9.74
N HIS A 651 -24.02 5.43 -9.73
CA HIS A 651 -22.88 6.11 -9.12
C HIS A 651 -22.56 7.44 -9.82
N PRO A 652 -22.26 8.55 -9.10
CA PRO A 652 -21.92 9.84 -9.71
C PRO A 652 -20.77 9.78 -10.72
N LEU A 653 -19.77 8.90 -10.52
CA LEU A 653 -18.66 8.70 -11.46
C LEU A 653 -19.11 8.21 -12.85
N LEU A 654 -20.16 7.36 -12.93
CA LEU A 654 -20.75 6.95 -14.21
C LEU A 654 -21.36 8.14 -14.95
N ALA A 655 -21.98 9.08 -14.23
CA ALA A 655 -22.52 10.30 -14.83
C ALA A 655 -21.41 11.20 -15.41
N THR A 656 -20.28 11.31 -14.71
CA THR A 656 -19.11 12.04 -15.22
C THR A 656 -18.54 11.38 -16.47
N LEU A 657 -18.41 10.05 -16.49
CA LEU A 657 -17.95 9.33 -17.67
C LEU A 657 -18.92 9.47 -18.86
N TYR A 658 -20.23 9.38 -18.63
CA TYR A 658 -21.21 9.61 -19.69
C TYR A 658 -21.17 11.05 -20.24
N ASN A 659 -20.92 12.05 -19.40
CA ASN A 659 -20.68 13.41 -19.89
C ASN A 659 -19.41 13.49 -20.76
N ASN A 660 -18.32 12.81 -20.38
CA ASN A 660 -17.09 12.80 -21.17
C ASN A 660 -17.32 12.15 -22.53
N ILE A 661 -17.97 10.98 -22.56
CA ILE A 661 -18.36 10.30 -23.81
C ILE A 661 -19.29 11.19 -24.66
N GLY A 662 -20.28 11.83 -24.03
CA GLY A 662 -21.17 12.79 -24.69
C GLY A 662 -20.40 13.95 -25.34
N GLY A 663 -19.36 14.45 -24.65
CA GLY A 663 -18.48 15.50 -25.17
C GLY A 663 -17.67 15.05 -26.38
N VAL A 664 -17.20 13.81 -26.40
CA VAL A 664 -16.54 13.25 -27.59
C VAL A 664 -17.50 13.25 -28.78
N TYR A 665 -18.73 12.74 -28.60
CA TYR A 665 -19.71 12.72 -29.68
C TYR A 665 -20.18 14.11 -30.13
N ASP A 666 -20.29 15.08 -29.22
CA ASP A 666 -20.61 16.48 -29.59
C ASP A 666 -19.52 17.06 -30.50
N ASN A 667 -18.24 16.83 -30.19
CA ASN A 667 -17.12 17.28 -31.02
C ASN A 667 -16.97 16.51 -32.34
N MET A 668 -17.50 15.29 -32.41
CA MET A 668 -17.63 14.52 -33.66
C MET A 668 -18.88 14.91 -34.47
N GLU A 669 -19.68 15.88 -33.98
CA GLU A 669 -20.97 16.29 -34.56
C GLU A 669 -22.03 15.17 -34.59
N GLU A 670 -21.85 14.11 -33.79
CA GLU A 670 -22.82 13.02 -33.59
C GLU A 670 -23.82 13.40 -32.50
N TYR A 671 -24.55 14.50 -32.71
CA TYR A 671 -25.37 15.16 -31.69
C TYR A 671 -26.43 14.26 -31.05
N SER A 672 -27.02 13.30 -31.78
CA SER A 672 -28.01 12.37 -31.23
C SER A 672 -27.42 11.44 -30.17
N LYS A 673 -26.20 10.94 -30.39
CA LYS A 673 -25.47 10.14 -29.41
C LYS A 673 -25.04 11.00 -28.23
N ALA A 674 -24.53 12.20 -28.49
CA ALA A 674 -24.14 13.15 -27.45
C ALA A 674 -25.29 13.42 -26.47
N ILE A 675 -26.47 13.77 -26.99
CA ILE A 675 -27.69 13.98 -26.18
C ILE A 675 -28.03 12.73 -25.37
N SER A 676 -28.04 11.54 -25.99
CA SER A 676 -28.35 10.29 -25.28
C SER A 676 -27.43 10.04 -24.07
N PHE A 677 -26.13 10.28 -24.23
CA PHE A 677 -25.17 10.12 -23.13
C PHE A 677 -25.33 11.21 -22.05
N TYR A 678 -25.54 12.46 -22.44
CA TYR A 678 -25.82 13.53 -21.48
C TYR A 678 -27.13 13.30 -20.71
N GLU A 679 -28.17 12.75 -21.34
CA GLU A 679 -29.42 12.39 -20.68
C GLU A 679 -29.24 11.28 -19.64
N LYS A 680 -28.40 10.26 -19.93
CA LYS A 680 -28.01 9.25 -18.94
C LYS A 680 -27.31 9.89 -17.74
N ALA A 681 -26.40 10.84 -17.97
CA ALA A 681 -25.72 11.58 -16.91
C ALA A 681 -26.71 12.40 -16.06
N VAL A 682 -27.67 13.10 -16.70
CA VAL A 682 -28.74 13.83 -16.02
C VAL A 682 -29.62 12.89 -15.18
N GLU A 683 -29.97 11.72 -15.71
CA GLU A 683 -30.82 10.77 -14.99
C GLU A 683 -30.15 10.30 -13.69
N ILE A 684 -28.85 9.96 -13.77
CA ILE A 684 -28.07 9.56 -12.61
C ILE A 684 -28.01 10.71 -11.60
N ARG A 685 -27.53 11.89 -12.03
CA ARG A 685 -27.34 13.06 -11.15
C ARG A 685 -28.63 13.49 -10.47
N ARG A 686 -29.77 13.46 -11.18
CA ARG A 686 -31.09 13.82 -10.60
C ARG A 686 -31.55 12.84 -9.52
N LYS A 687 -31.10 11.58 -9.57
CA LYS A 687 -31.48 10.54 -8.60
C LYS A 687 -30.54 10.45 -7.40
N THR A 688 -29.28 10.87 -7.54
CA THR A 688 -28.26 10.74 -6.48
C THR A 688 -27.82 12.06 -5.84
N LEU A 689 -27.98 13.19 -6.53
CA LEU A 689 -27.59 14.50 -6.04
C LEU A 689 -28.83 15.37 -5.74
N PRO A 690 -28.71 16.36 -4.83
CA PRO A 690 -29.75 17.37 -4.64
C PRO A 690 -30.11 18.10 -5.94
N SER A 691 -31.37 18.54 -6.04
CA SER A 691 -31.90 19.19 -7.27
C SER A 691 -31.21 20.51 -7.66
N ASN A 692 -30.44 21.10 -6.74
CA ASN A 692 -29.66 22.32 -6.92
C ASN A 692 -28.17 22.03 -7.19
N HIS A 693 -27.73 20.77 -7.32
CA HIS A 693 -26.31 20.46 -7.48
C HIS A 693 -25.69 21.06 -8.77
N PRO A 694 -24.53 21.76 -8.70
CA PRO A 694 -23.87 22.36 -9.87
C PRO A 694 -23.60 21.40 -11.03
N ASP A 695 -23.15 20.17 -10.76
CA ASP A 695 -22.98 19.13 -11.79
C ASP A 695 -24.26 18.85 -12.60
N LEU A 696 -25.46 18.92 -11.98
CA LEU A 696 -26.71 18.75 -12.72
C LEU A 696 -26.92 19.92 -13.70
N ALA A 697 -26.58 21.15 -13.30
CA ALA A 697 -26.57 22.31 -14.20
C ALA A 697 -25.56 22.14 -15.33
N GLY A 698 -24.37 21.61 -15.05
CA GLY A 698 -23.35 21.32 -16.06
C GLY A 698 -23.87 20.36 -17.14
N SER A 699 -24.53 19.27 -16.76
CA SER A 699 -25.12 18.35 -17.74
C SER A 699 -26.25 18.99 -18.56
N TYR A 700 -27.10 19.83 -17.95
CA TYR A 700 -28.10 20.58 -18.71
C TYR A 700 -27.48 21.59 -19.68
N ASN A 701 -26.43 22.30 -19.25
CA ASN A 701 -25.68 23.20 -20.12
C ASN A 701 -25.08 22.48 -21.33
N ASN A 702 -24.55 21.27 -21.14
CA ASN A 702 -24.03 20.45 -22.22
C ASN A 702 -25.11 20.10 -23.25
N ILE A 703 -26.29 19.65 -22.81
CA ILE A 703 -27.44 19.39 -23.70
C ILE A 703 -27.88 20.67 -24.42
N GLY A 704 -27.97 21.79 -23.71
CA GLY A 704 -28.27 23.10 -24.29
C GLY A 704 -27.25 23.52 -25.35
N SER A 705 -25.96 23.24 -25.11
CA SER A 705 -24.87 23.48 -26.05
C SER A 705 -25.01 22.64 -27.32
N VAL A 706 -25.33 21.36 -27.20
CA VAL A 706 -25.58 20.49 -28.36
C VAL A 706 -26.74 21.03 -29.21
N TYR A 707 -27.87 21.37 -28.60
CA TYR A 707 -29.00 21.94 -29.35
C TYR A 707 -28.66 23.30 -29.99
N ARG A 708 -27.85 24.12 -29.32
CA ARG A 708 -27.32 25.35 -29.89
C ARG A 708 -26.43 25.08 -31.10
N ASN A 709 -25.56 24.07 -31.05
CA ASN A 709 -24.70 23.65 -32.16
C ASN A 709 -25.53 23.15 -33.35
N MET A 710 -26.62 22.42 -33.07
CA MET A 710 -27.65 22.02 -34.05
C MET A 710 -28.48 23.19 -34.59
N LYS A 711 -28.33 24.40 -34.05
CA LYS A 711 -29.17 25.59 -34.32
C LYS A 711 -30.65 25.42 -33.93
N ASP A 712 -30.99 24.42 -33.11
CA ASP A 712 -32.33 24.26 -32.50
C ASP A 712 -32.41 25.10 -31.22
N TYR A 713 -32.44 26.42 -31.39
CA TYR A 713 -32.46 27.38 -30.29
C TYR A 713 -33.70 27.22 -29.40
N SER A 714 -34.80 26.69 -29.95
CA SER A 714 -36.06 26.46 -29.25
C SER A 714 -35.92 25.40 -28.16
N LYS A 715 -35.15 24.34 -28.43
CA LYS A 715 -34.82 23.30 -27.46
C LYS A 715 -33.65 23.68 -26.56
N ALA A 716 -32.69 24.46 -27.06
CA ALA A 716 -31.55 24.89 -26.24
C ALA A 716 -31.97 25.75 -25.05
N LEU A 717 -32.91 26.69 -25.25
CA LEU A 717 -33.28 27.68 -24.25
C LEU A 717 -33.75 27.07 -22.90
N PRO A 718 -34.70 26.12 -22.86
CA PRO A 718 -35.14 25.52 -21.60
C PRO A 718 -34.03 24.83 -20.79
N TYR A 719 -33.03 24.26 -21.47
CA TYR A 719 -31.90 23.61 -20.77
C TYR A 719 -30.98 24.64 -20.13
N TYR A 720 -30.67 25.74 -20.82
CA TYR A 720 -29.90 26.83 -20.24
C TYR A 720 -30.64 27.52 -19.08
N GLU A 721 -31.95 27.72 -19.21
CA GLU A 721 -32.77 28.29 -18.12
C GLU A 721 -32.80 27.39 -16.87
N ARG A 722 -32.93 26.07 -17.06
CA ARG A 722 -32.82 25.11 -15.95
C ARG A 722 -31.44 25.12 -15.30
N ALA A 723 -30.38 25.14 -16.10
CA ALA A 723 -29.03 25.21 -15.56
C ALA A 723 -28.79 26.50 -14.77
N LEU A 724 -29.28 27.64 -15.26
CA LEU A 724 -29.20 28.92 -14.54
C LEU A 724 -29.94 28.87 -13.20
N ASP A 725 -31.17 28.37 -13.17
CA ASP A 725 -31.96 28.24 -11.93
C ASP A 725 -31.22 27.40 -10.87
N ILE A 726 -30.63 26.28 -11.28
CA ILE A 726 -29.84 25.41 -10.41
C ILE A 726 -28.62 26.16 -9.85
N LEU A 727 -27.84 26.82 -10.73
CA LEU A 727 -26.64 27.56 -10.33
C LEU A 727 -26.97 28.71 -9.36
N GLN A 728 -28.09 29.40 -9.56
CA GLN A 728 -28.54 30.48 -8.67
C GLN A 728 -28.92 29.98 -7.27
N ARG A 729 -29.35 28.72 -7.15
CA ARG A 729 -29.68 28.09 -5.85
C ARG A 729 -28.46 27.52 -5.12
N ALA A 730 -27.41 27.13 -5.83
CA ALA A 730 -26.22 26.52 -5.23
C ALA A 730 -25.03 27.46 -5.03
N LEU A 731 -24.89 28.49 -5.85
CA LEU A 731 -23.70 29.34 -5.87
C LEU A 731 -24.05 30.81 -5.55
N PRO A 732 -23.08 31.60 -5.06
CA PRO A 732 -23.27 33.04 -4.88
C PRO A 732 -23.70 33.70 -6.19
N LEU A 733 -24.62 34.68 -6.15
CA LEU A 733 -25.14 35.33 -7.36
C LEU A 733 -24.07 36.03 -8.23
N THR A 734 -22.90 36.31 -7.66
CA THR A 734 -21.73 36.88 -8.34
C THR A 734 -20.90 35.84 -9.09
N HIS A 735 -21.26 34.56 -9.05
CA HIS A 735 -20.46 33.47 -9.59
C HIS A 735 -20.32 33.53 -11.12
N PRO A 736 -19.11 33.30 -11.69
CA PRO A 736 -18.88 33.37 -13.14
C PRO A 736 -19.80 32.47 -13.99
N HIS A 737 -20.06 31.23 -13.55
CA HIS A 737 -20.99 30.34 -14.25
C HIS A 737 -22.42 30.87 -14.35
N ILE A 738 -22.92 31.64 -13.38
CA ILE A 738 -24.24 32.29 -13.47
C ILE A 738 -24.22 33.35 -14.57
N LYS A 739 -23.13 34.10 -14.70
CA LYS A 739 -22.95 35.08 -15.78
C LYS A 739 -22.90 34.38 -17.15
N ILE A 740 -22.08 33.34 -17.30
CA ILE A 740 -21.97 32.57 -18.55
C ILE A 740 -23.34 31.98 -18.97
N ALA A 741 -24.10 31.44 -18.01
CA ALA A 741 -25.43 30.91 -18.28
C ALA A 741 -26.41 32.02 -18.73
N LYS A 742 -26.41 33.19 -18.08
CA LYS A 742 -27.21 34.36 -18.51
C LYS A 742 -26.83 34.83 -19.90
N ASP A 743 -25.55 34.97 -20.19
CA ASP A 743 -25.04 35.40 -21.49
C ASP A 743 -25.45 34.40 -22.58
N SER A 744 -25.38 33.09 -22.28
CA SER A 744 -25.84 32.02 -23.19
C SER A 744 -27.33 32.14 -23.48
N ILE A 745 -28.17 32.36 -22.45
CA ILE A 745 -29.61 32.59 -22.61
C ILE A 745 -29.90 33.82 -23.47
N GLU A 746 -29.18 34.92 -23.25
CA GLU A 746 -29.35 36.15 -24.05
C GLU A 746 -29.00 35.93 -25.52
N ILE A 747 -27.89 35.23 -25.79
CA ILE A 747 -27.49 34.87 -27.16
C ILE A 747 -28.58 34.02 -27.84
N ILE A 748 -29.13 33.03 -27.14
CA ILE A 748 -30.19 32.17 -27.67
C ILE A 748 -31.47 32.98 -27.92
N LYS A 749 -31.86 33.87 -27.00
CA LYS A 749 -33.03 34.75 -27.14
C LYS A 749 -32.92 35.72 -28.31
N LYS A 750 -31.71 36.16 -28.68
CA LYS A 750 -31.49 37.00 -29.88
C LYS A 750 -31.61 36.23 -31.20
N LYS A 751 -31.52 34.91 -31.17
CA LYS A 751 -31.57 34.04 -32.35
C LYS A 751 -32.92 33.36 -32.56
N LEU A 752 -33.78 33.35 -31.54
CA LEU A 752 -35.21 33.05 -31.62
C LEU A 752 -35.95 34.26 -32.15
#